data_AF-Q1YEQ9-F1
#
_entry.id   AF-Q1YEQ9-F1
#
_cell.length_a   1.000
_cell.length_b   1.000
_cell.length_c   1.000
_cell.angle_alpha   90.00
_cell.angle_beta   90.00
_cell.angle_gamma   90.00
#
_symmetry.space_group_name_H-M   'P 1'
#
loop_
_entity.id
_entity.type
_entity.pdbx_description
1 polymer ?
#
loop_
_entity_poly.entity_id
_entity_poly.type
_entity_poly.pdbx_seq_one_letter_code
_entity_poly.pdbx_strand_id
1 'polypeptide(L)'
;MALSATDVAIGNRLVQKRLITLAQLDETRTRAEAWNVSLIDVLLTRTWARPLDLYRTVAEHFDLPFVNLIDEPPDDALLDPADHDDCARNLVLPWRRVNGRLQIATARPGPEVILFLRRKFGPAFDLVVTSKFDIVWSLQRVFREELSHQAVYELAEIDPEMSAQRVITTNQIVGAYGLFTLLAVGFYLAPLGTMIAINCLVTLFYLGNFAFKAGLVWYGGFGQSRRRRTIEVDARLLREADLPVYTILVPMFREPEVLPILAHALRNLDYPLAKLDIKIVLEETDDETIDAAKALGLEGIFEIVRVPASMPQTKPKACNYALKFARGDLLVIFDAEDKPEPDQLRKVVAAFRRSEPNTACIQCRLNYYNAQENWLTRMFTLDYALWFDLMLPGLERLGVPIPLGGTSNHFKIDVLRELHAWDPFNVTEDADLGIRMTQKGYRVRVIDSTTFEEANCNTGNWIRQRSRWIKGYMQTFLVHTRRPLHLIRSIGPLGVAGFVFFIGGTMLSGLLNPIFWLIFAGWLLSETTGFDALFPQTILYFALLNLLAGNGLFIYLTMIAPFRRGWLELAPYGITVVWYWVLTSIAAYKGLWQLIVNPFYWEKTQHGISKFTANELEQAKSADGEKPEAVAVAVAA
;
A
#
# COMPACT_ATOMS: atom_id res chain seq x y z
N MET A 1 -3.11 1.10 33.30
CA MET A 1 -1.99 1.31 34.24
C MET A 1 -2.14 2.71 34.79
N ALA A 2 -1.84 2.98 36.07
CA ALA A 2 -1.89 4.36 36.56
C ALA A 2 -0.82 5.20 35.84
N LEU A 3 -1.12 6.46 35.57
CA LEU A 3 -0.14 7.40 35.01
C LEU A 3 1.16 7.40 35.82
N SER A 4 2.29 7.56 35.13
CA SER A 4 3.57 7.68 35.83
C SER A 4 3.61 8.95 36.69
N ALA A 5 4.36 8.93 37.79
CA ALA A 5 4.57 10.12 38.61
C ALA A 5 5.15 11.29 37.79
N THR A 6 5.99 10.96 36.80
CA THR A 6 6.55 11.89 35.82
C THR A 6 5.45 12.55 34.97
N ASP A 7 4.53 11.77 34.39
CA ASP A 7 3.42 12.31 33.60
C ASP A 7 2.54 13.27 34.42
N VAL A 8 2.21 12.88 35.65
CA VAL A 8 1.42 13.69 36.57
C VAL A 8 2.11 15.03 36.85
N ALA A 9 3.42 15.01 37.12
CA ALA A 9 4.22 16.19 37.40
C ALA A 9 4.35 17.12 36.19
N ILE A 10 4.60 16.57 34.99
CA ILE A 10 4.64 17.33 33.74
C ILE A 10 3.29 18.00 33.48
N GLY A 11 2.19 17.26 33.60
CA GLY A 11 0.83 17.78 33.43
C GLY A 11 0.54 18.97 34.36
N ASN A 12 0.89 18.85 35.65
CA ASN A 12 0.71 19.94 36.62
C ASN A 12 1.54 21.18 36.25
N ARG A 13 2.79 21.01 35.79
CA ARG A 13 3.63 22.12 35.33
C ARG A 13 3.06 22.83 34.11
N LEU A 14 2.49 22.08 33.15
CA LEU A 14 1.83 22.67 31.98
C LEU A 14 0.66 23.58 32.36
N VAL A 15 -0.14 23.16 33.36
CA VAL A 15 -1.24 23.98 33.91
C VAL A 15 -0.70 25.21 34.64
N GLN A 16 0.33 25.07 35.46
CA GLN A 16 0.96 26.19 36.17
C GLN A 16 1.49 27.26 35.21
N LYS A 17 2.03 26.84 34.06
CA LYS A 17 2.49 27.71 32.98
C LYS A 17 1.37 28.27 32.10
N ARG A 18 0.12 27.89 32.35
CA ARG A 18 -1.06 28.26 31.53
C ARG A 18 -0.96 27.80 30.07
N LEU A 19 -0.21 26.73 29.81
CA LEU A 19 -0.13 26.13 28.47
C LEU A 19 -1.35 25.25 28.18
N ILE A 20 -1.94 24.67 29.22
CA ILE A 20 -3.21 23.93 29.15
C ILE A 20 -4.08 24.29 30.38
N THR A 21 -5.39 24.06 30.28
CA THR A 21 -6.33 24.22 31.39
C THR A 21 -6.39 22.97 32.27
N LEU A 22 -6.92 23.10 33.49
CA LEU A 22 -7.14 21.96 34.38
C LEU A 22 -8.11 20.93 33.76
N ALA A 23 -9.16 21.40 33.09
CA ALA A 23 -10.12 20.53 32.40
C ALA A 23 -9.46 19.73 31.26
N GLN A 24 -8.57 20.38 30.48
CA GLN A 24 -7.79 19.72 29.43
C GLN A 24 -6.82 18.69 30.03
N LEU A 25 -6.20 18.99 31.17
CA LEU A 25 -5.33 18.03 31.87
C LEU A 25 -6.12 16.81 32.34
N ASP A 26 -7.29 17.00 32.95
CA ASP A 26 -8.13 15.88 33.41
C ASP A 26 -8.61 15.01 32.25
N GLU A 27 -9.05 15.61 31.13
CA GLU A 27 -9.39 14.88 29.90
C GLU A 27 -8.19 14.06 29.40
N THR A 28 -7.00 14.68 29.37
CA THR A 28 -5.75 14.03 28.94
C THR A 28 -5.42 12.85 29.83
N ARG A 29 -5.57 12.97 31.16
CA ARG A 29 -5.29 11.91 32.12
C ARG A 29 -6.21 10.72 31.91
N THR A 30 -7.51 10.95 31.80
CA THR A 30 -8.50 9.89 31.55
C THR A 30 -8.18 9.12 30.28
N ARG A 31 -7.83 9.83 29.19
CA ARG A 31 -7.46 9.19 27.93
C ARG A 31 -6.15 8.43 28.00
N ALA A 32 -5.12 8.99 28.64
CA ALA A 32 -3.82 8.34 28.79
C ALA A 32 -3.94 7.02 29.55
N GLU A 33 -4.76 6.98 30.61
CA GLU A 33 -5.05 5.75 31.36
C GLU A 33 -5.85 4.73 30.54
N ALA A 34 -6.89 5.18 29.82
CA ALA A 34 -7.73 4.32 28.98
C ALA A 34 -6.95 3.70 27.81
N TRP A 35 -6.08 4.50 27.18
CA TRP A 35 -5.27 4.09 26.03
C TRP A 35 -3.96 3.42 26.44
N ASN A 36 -3.58 3.50 27.71
CA ASN A 36 -2.29 3.01 28.22
C ASN A 36 -1.09 3.60 27.45
N VAL A 37 -1.05 4.94 27.39
CA VAL A 37 -0.01 5.74 26.71
C VAL A 37 0.47 6.87 27.62
N SER A 38 1.56 7.54 27.26
CA SER A 38 2.07 8.68 28.03
C SER A 38 1.14 9.90 27.94
N LEU A 39 1.20 10.78 28.94
CA LEU A 39 0.42 12.02 28.94
C LEU A 39 0.85 12.96 27.80
N ILE A 40 2.14 12.95 27.46
CA ILE A 40 2.72 13.70 26.34
C ILE A 40 2.10 13.24 25.01
N ASP A 41 1.98 11.92 24.79
CA ASP A 41 1.44 11.40 23.52
C ASP A 41 -0.03 11.78 23.33
N VAL A 42 -0.83 11.83 24.41
CA VAL A 42 -2.22 12.31 24.35
C VAL A 42 -2.29 13.81 24.06
N LEU A 43 -1.42 14.62 24.67
CA LEU A 43 -1.39 16.07 24.37
C LEU A 43 -1.02 16.34 22.92
N LEU A 44 -0.16 15.51 22.31
CA LEU A 44 0.20 15.62 20.90
C LEU A 44 -0.96 15.27 19.95
N THR A 45 -2.05 14.66 20.41
CA THR A 45 -3.24 14.43 19.58
C THR A 45 -4.16 15.65 19.49
N ARG A 46 -3.80 16.76 20.15
CA ARG A 46 -4.55 18.01 20.20
C ARG A 46 -3.65 19.18 19.85
N THR A 47 -4.25 20.29 19.41
CA THR A 47 -3.55 21.56 19.14
C THR A 47 -3.52 22.51 20.35
N TRP A 48 -3.76 22.01 21.56
CA TRP A 48 -3.90 22.85 22.76
C TRP A 48 -2.60 23.56 23.18
N ALA A 49 -1.46 22.92 22.97
CA ALA A 49 -0.15 23.48 23.25
C ALA A 49 0.80 23.20 22.09
N ARG A 50 1.70 24.15 21.80
CA ARG A 50 2.72 23.94 20.76
C ARG A 50 3.69 22.85 21.22
N PRO A 51 4.11 21.92 20.33
CA PRO A 51 5.04 20.86 20.71
C PRO A 51 6.33 21.35 21.36
N LEU A 52 6.90 22.47 20.89
CA LEU A 52 8.11 23.05 21.48
C LEU A 52 7.90 23.47 22.95
N ASP A 53 6.76 24.06 23.28
CA ASP A 53 6.45 24.47 24.67
C ASP A 53 6.23 23.25 25.58
N LEU A 54 5.68 22.18 25.02
CA LEU A 54 5.54 20.89 25.69
C LEU A 54 6.91 20.30 26.03
N TYR A 55 7.81 20.15 25.05
CA TYR A 55 9.14 19.57 25.28
C TYR A 55 10.06 20.45 26.12
N ARG A 56 9.92 21.79 26.08
CA ARG A 56 10.58 22.69 27.04
C ARG A 56 10.15 22.39 28.48
N THR A 57 8.86 22.13 28.69
CA THR A 57 8.35 21.77 30.02
C THR A 57 8.85 20.40 30.47
N VAL A 58 9.03 19.45 29.55
CA VAL A 58 9.71 18.18 29.83
C VAL A 58 11.16 18.42 30.27
N ALA A 59 11.91 19.24 29.54
CA ALA A 59 13.29 19.58 29.88
C ALA A 59 13.43 20.14 31.30
N GLU A 60 12.59 21.12 31.65
CA GLU A 60 12.56 21.71 32.99
C GLU A 60 12.10 20.76 34.10
N HIS A 61 11.29 19.75 33.78
CA HIS A 61 10.91 18.74 34.77
C HIS A 61 12.10 17.88 35.17
N PHE A 62 12.96 17.55 34.21
CA PHE A 62 14.15 16.73 34.41
C PHE A 62 15.42 17.52 34.75
N ASP A 63 15.32 18.85 34.86
CA ASP A 63 16.46 19.77 35.05
C ASP A 63 17.54 19.59 33.95
N LEU A 64 17.07 19.42 32.71
CA LEU A 64 17.90 19.28 31.52
C LEU A 64 17.75 20.51 30.62
N PRO A 65 18.80 20.90 29.87
CA PRO A 65 18.68 21.97 28.89
C PRO A 65 17.80 21.53 27.72
N PHE A 66 16.99 22.45 27.21
CA PHE A 66 16.23 22.27 25.98
C PHE A 66 17.05 22.80 24.79
N VAL A 67 17.10 22.03 23.70
CA VAL A 67 17.74 22.43 22.43
C VAL A 67 16.75 22.30 21.27
N ASN A 68 16.78 23.29 20.37
CA ASN A 68 16.16 23.21 19.06
C ASN A 68 17.21 22.75 18.04
N LEU A 69 17.10 21.52 17.53
CA LEU A 69 18.12 20.99 16.59
C LEU A 69 17.99 21.58 15.18
N ILE A 70 16.93 22.32 14.90
CA ILE A 70 16.80 23.09 13.65
C ILE A 70 17.73 24.31 13.71
N ASP A 71 17.78 24.99 14.86
CA ASP A 71 18.61 26.17 15.08
C ASP A 71 20.08 25.78 15.35
N GLU A 72 20.29 24.72 16.14
CA GLU A 72 21.61 24.19 16.50
C GLU A 72 21.75 22.72 16.01
N PRO A 73 22.07 22.50 14.72
CA PRO A 73 22.14 21.17 14.14
C PRO A 73 23.20 20.28 14.82
N PRO A 74 23.01 18.94 14.81
CA PRO A 74 24.01 18.00 15.29
C PRO A 74 25.29 18.04 14.46
N ASP A 75 26.39 17.65 15.09
CA ASP A 75 27.66 17.36 14.43
C ASP A 75 27.53 16.05 13.65
N ASP A 76 27.48 16.17 12.33
CA ASP A 76 27.29 15.06 11.39
C ASP A 76 28.38 13.97 11.56
N ALA A 77 29.58 14.31 12.08
CA ALA A 77 30.66 13.33 12.33
C ALA A 77 30.39 12.39 13.52
N LEU A 78 29.41 12.70 14.37
CA LEU A 78 29.00 11.85 15.50
C LEU A 78 27.92 10.83 15.13
N LEU A 79 27.42 10.88 13.89
CA LEU A 79 26.27 10.12 13.42
C LEU A 79 26.72 9.03 12.45
N ASP A 80 26.51 7.77 12.85
CA ASP A 80 26.78 6.60 12.01
C ASP A 80 25.48 6.17 11.29
N PRO A 81 25.50 5.94 9.96
CA PRO A 81 24.36 5.40 9.23
C PRO A 81 23.79 4.10 9.83
N ALA A 82 24.65 3.24 10.41
CA ALA A 82 24.22 2.00 11.06
C ALA A 82 23.33 2.25 12.29
N ASP A 83 23.37 3.45 12.87
CA ASP A 83 22.63 3.81 14.07
C ASP A 83 21.27 4.44 13.79
N HIS A 84 20.97 4.77 12.52
CA HIS A 84 19.75 5.45 12.10
C HIS A 84 18.48 4.83 12.71
N ASP A 85 18.28 3.53 12.51
CA ASP A 85 17.04 2.84 12.91
C ASP A 85 16.87 2.83 14.43
N ASP A 86 17.97 2.74 15.18
CA ASP A 86 17.93 2.79 16.63
C ASP A 86 17.64 4.21 17.14
N CYS A 87 18.25 5.22 16.52
CA CYS A 87 18.02 6.63 16.83
C CYS A 87 16.57 7.04 16.56
N ALA A 88 16.01 6.65 15.41
CA ALA A 88 14.62 6.91 15.04
C ALA A 88 13.64 6.22 15.99
N ARG A 89 13.88 4.94 16.33
CA ARG A 89 13.01 4.16 17.24
C ARG A 89 13.05 4.67 18.67
N ASN A 90 14.22 5.00 19.20
CA ASN A 90 14.38 5.44 20.59
C ASN A 90 14.22 6.96 20.78
N LEU A 91 14.01 7.72 19.70
CA LEU A 91 13.95 9.19 19.72
C LEU A 91 15.16 9.80 20.44
N VAL A 92 16.35 9.43 19.98
CA VAL A 92 17.63 9.93 20.46
C VAL A 92 18.55 10.31 19.30
N LEU A 93 19.45 11.26 19.53
CA LEU A 93 20.41 11.71 18.55
C LEU A 93 21.70 12.21 19.22
N PRO A 94 22.89 11.64 18.90
CA PRO A 94 24.17 12.27 19.21
C PRO A 94 24.20 13.70 18.67
N TRP A 95 24.42 14.68 19.54
CA TRP A 95 24.33 16.10 19.16
C TRP A 95 25.71 16.73 18.95
N ARG A 96 26.53 16.82 20.00
CA ARG A 96 27.88 17.42 19.93
C ARG A 96 28.77 16.93 21.07
N ARG A 97 30.07 17.23 21.00
CA ARG A 97 30.99 17.04 22.13
C ARG A 97 31.30 18.37 22.80
N VAL A 98 31.13 18.43 24.12
CA VAL A 98 31.47 19.59 24.96
C VAL A 98 32.39 19.13 26.08
N ASN A 99 33.56 19.76 26.21
CA ASN A 99 34.57 19.39 27.22
C ASN A 99 34.94 17.89 27.20
N GLY A 100 35.01 17.29 26.01
CA GLY A 100 35.32 15.87 25.83
C GLY A 100 34.16 14.89 26.10
N ARG A 101 33.01 15.37 26.61
CA ARG A 101 31.80 14.56 26.87
C ARG A 101 30.83 14.64 25.71
N LEU A 102 30.19 13.51 25.38
CA LEU A 102 29.17 13.44 24.34
C LEU A 102 27.83 13.96 24.89
N GLN A 103 27.24 14.95 24.23
CA GLN A 103 25.86 15.37 24.50
C GLN A 103 24.92 14.65 23.56
N ILE A 104 23.85 14.07 24.11
CA ILE A 104 22.85 13.31 23.36
C ILE A 104 21.48 13.96 23.57
N ALA A 105 20.84 14.33 22.47
CA ALA A 105 19.50 14.88 22.45
C ALA A 105 18.45 13.75 22.53
N THR A 106 17.41 13.93 23.33
CA THR A 106 16.30 12.97 23.44
C THR A 106 14.96 13.66 23.59
N ALA A 107 13.90 13.06 23.03
CA ALA A 107 12.53 13.52 23.24
C ALA A 107 11.86 12.87 24.46
N ARG A 108 12.45 11.80 25.02
CA ARG A 108 11.85 10.99 26.10
C ARG A 108 12.90 10.66 27.17
N PRO A 109 13.36 11.65 27.94
CA PRO A 109 14.28 11.39 29.05
C PRO A 109 13.66 10.40 30.04
N GLY A 110 14.36 9.31 30.33
CA GLY A 110 13.87 8.27 31.23
C GLY A 110 14.85 7.09 31.38
N PRO A 111 14.60 6.18 32.34
CA PRO A 111 15.52 5.08 32.65
C PRO A 111 15.80 4.16 31.44
N GLU A 112 14.79 3.86 30.63
CA GLU A 112 14.93 2.98 29.46
C GLU A 112 15.89 3.57 28.43
N VAL A 113 15.70 4.84 28.07
CA VAL A 113 16.58 5.57 27.15
C VAL A 113 17.99 5.67 27.73
N ILE A 114 18.14 5.97 29.02
CA ILE A 114 19.47 6.03 29.67
C ILE A 114 20.18 4.67 29.60
N LEU A 115 19.47 3.56 29.83
CA LEU A 115 20.04 2.21 29.73
C LEU A 115 20.40 1.83 28.30
N PHE A 116 19.62 2.25 27.32
CA PHE A 116 19.94 2.11 25.90
C PHE A 116 21.22 2.89 25.55
N LEU A 117 21.27 4.18 25.90
CA LEU A 117 22.41 5.04 25.61
C LEU A 117 23.69 4.56 26.28
N ARG A 118 23.62 4.06 27.53
CA ARG A 118 24.78 3.48 28.22
C ARG A 118 25.33 2.25 27.52
N ARG A 119 24.45 1.41 26.96
CA ARG A 119 24.86 0.22 26.20
C ARG A 119 25.50 0.59 24.87
N LYS A 120 24.97 1.63 24.21
CA LYS A 120 25.41 2.03 22.86
C LYS A 120 26.62 2.97 22.85
N PHE A 121 26.57 4.05 23.63
CA PHE A 121 27.58 5.12 23.64
C PHE A 121 28.49 5.11 24.88
N GLY A 122 28.32 4.12 25.77
CA GLY A 122 29.10 4.00 27.00
C GLY A 122 28.55 4.85 28.16
N PRO A 123 29.23 4.85 29.33
CA PRO A 123 28.69 5.43 30.56
C PRO A 123 28.81 6.96 30.65
N ALA A 124 29.58 7.61 29.78
CA ALA A 124 29.93 9.02 29.88
C ALA A 124 29.26 9.86 28.78
N PHE A 125 28.05 10.31 29.03
CA PHE A 125 27.31 11.27 28.20
C PHE A 125 26.51 12.23 29.08
N ASP A 126 26.15 13.37 28.49
CA ASP A 126 25.22 14.32 29.09
C ASP A 126 23.95 14.36 28.23
N LEU A 127 22.79 14.51 28.86
CA LEU A 127 21.50 14.55 28.17
C LEU A 127 21.04 15.98 27.95
N VAL A 128 20.44 16.20 26.79
CA VAL A 128 19.68 17.40 26.47
C VAL A 128 18.31 16.97 25.94
N VAL A 129 17.28 17.79 26.17
CA VAL A 129 15.93 17.49 25.70
C VAL A 129 15.65 18.26 24.42
N THR A 130 15.01 17.61 23.46
CA THR A 130 14.56 18.22 22.21
C THR A 130 13.19 17.68 21.82
N SER A 131 12.62 18.20 20.73
CA SER A 131 11.36 17.71 20.20
C SER A 131 11.56 16.41 19.42
N LYS A 132 10.56 15.52 19.40
CA LYS A 132 10.63 14.32 18.53
C LYS A 132 10.74 14.70 17.04
N PHE A 133 10.16 15.83 16.66
CA PHE A 133 10.15 16.33 15.28
C PHE A 133 11.56 16.78 14.87
N ASP A 134 12.28 17.43 15.78
CA ASP A 134 13.67 17.87 15.59
C ASP A 134 14.59 16.68 15.33
N ILE A 135 14.40 15.58 16.06
CA ILE A 135 15.17 14.33 15.88
C ILE A 135 14.88 13.73 14.51
N VAL A 136 13.60 13.52 14.17
CA VAL A 136 13.20 12.93 12.89
C VAL A 136 13.63 13.80 11.71
N TRP A 137 13.54 15.13 11.84
CA TRP A 137 14.02 16.08 10.83
C TRP A 137 15.55 16.03 10.68
N SER A 138 16.28 15.97 11.78
CA SER A 138 17.74 15.89 11.76
C SER A 138 18.22 14.59 11.12
N LEU A 139 17.57 13.46 11.42
CA LEU A 139 17.88 12.18 10.78
C LEU A 139 17.65 12.21 9.27
N GLN A 140 16.54 12.81 8.81
CA GLN A 140 16.28 13.03 7.39
C GLN A 140 17.35 13.91 6.72
N ARG A 141 17.80 14.96 7.41
CA ARG A 141 18.84 15.87 6.89
C ARG A 141 20.20 15.17 6.76
N VAL A 142 20.64 14.50 7.81
CA VAL A 142 22.00 13.92 7.89
C VAL A 142 22.12 12.69 7.00
N PHE A 143 21.15 11.79 7.03
CA PHE A 143 21.20 10.53 6.30
C PHE A 143 20.47 10.58 4.95
N ARG A 144 20.28 11.77 4.39
CA ARG A 144 19.49 12.02 3.17
C ARG A 144 19.86 11.10 2.01
N GLU A 145 21.13 11.09 1.64
CA GLU A 145 21.62 10.33 0.48
C GLU A 145 21.54 8.82 0.72
N GLU A 146 21.96 8.37 1.90
CA GLU A 146 21.95 6.95 2.28
C GLU A 146 20.53 6.38 2.35
N LEU A 147 19.61 7.07 3.04
CA LEU A 147 18.22 6.66 3.14
C LEU A 147 17.52 6.69 1.78
N SER A 148 17.81 7.68 0.93
CA SER A 148 17.31 7.70 -0.45
C SER A 148 17.87 6.54 -1.27
N HIS A 149 19.15 6.20 -1.11
CA HIS A 149 19.79 5.08 -1.80
C HIS A 149 19.15 3.75 -1.38
N GLN A 150 19.05 3.49 -0.07
CA GLN A 150 18.38 2.30 0.46
C GLN A 150 16.93 2.20 -0.01
N ALA A 151 16.18 3.31 0.03
CA ALA A 151 14.79 3.32 -0.42
C ALA A 151 14.61 2.91 -1.89
N VAL A 152 15.64 3.11 -2.73
CA VAL A 152 15.63 2.76 -4.16
C VAL A 152 16.24 1.37 -4.42
N TYR A 153 17.37 1.05 -3.81
CA TYR A 153 18.25 -0.04 -4.24
C TYR A 153 18.37 -1.21 -3.26
N GLU A 154 17.90 -1.10 -2.01
CA GLU A 154 18.11 -2.12 -0.97
C GLU A 154 17.70 -3.53 -1.43
N LEU A 155 16.50 -3.69 -1.99
CA LEU A 155 16.04 -4.98 -2.52
C LEU A 155 16.90 -5.46 -3.70
N ALA A 156 17.27 -4.56 -4.61
CA ALA A 156 18.04 -4.90 -5.81
C ALA A 156 19.47 -5.32 -5.49
N GLU A 157 20.05 -4.80 -4.40
CA GLU A 157 21.40 -5.14 -3.94
C GLU A 157 21.42 -6.43 -3.12
N ILE A 158 20.42 -6.64 -2.26
CA ILE A 158 20.36 -7.81 -1.37
C ILE A 158 19.79 -9.04 -2.08
N ASP A 159 18.72 -8.88 -2.87
CA ASP A 159 18.11 -9.95 -3.66
C ASP A 159 17.80 -9.48 -5.10
N PRO A 160 18.84 -9.34 -5.95
CA PRO A 160 18.69 -8.84 -7.33
C PRO A 160 17.69 -9.62 -8.18
N GLU A 161 17.46 -10.88 -7.83
CA GLU A 161 16.62 -11.79 -8.59
C GLU A 161 15.13 -11.62 -8.26
N MET A 162 14.83 -10.94 -7.15
CA MET A 162 13.50 -10.56 -6.73
C MET A 162 13.17 -9.08 -7.04
N SER A 163 14.09 -8.31 -7.62
CA SER A 163 13.83 -6.95 -8.10
C SER A 163 13.61 -6.87 -9.61
N ALA A 164 12.66 -6.03 -10.04
CA ALA A 164 12.35 -5.70 -11.42
C ALA A 164 13.39 -4.76 -12.07
N GLN A 165 14.38 -4.25 -11.32
CA GLN A 165 15.46 -3.38 -11.85
C GLN A 165 16.09 -3.96 -13.12
N ARG A 166 16.27 -5.29 -13.17
CA ARG A 166 16.68 -6.00 -14.38
C ARG A 166 15.48 -6.65 -15.06
N VAL A 167 14.83 -5.99 -16.01
CA VAL A 167 13.57 -6.49 -16.62
C VAL A 167 13.66 -7.93 -17.14
N ILE A 168 14.69 -8.26 -17.92
CA ILE A 168 14.88 -9.61 -18.49
C ILE A 168 16.30 -10.10 -18.18
N THR A 169 16.41 -11.35 -17.73
CA THR A 169 17.70 -12.01 -17.47
C THR A 169 18.27 -12.70 -18.71
N THR A 170 19.58 -12.96 -18.72
CA THR A 170 20.24 -13.70 -19.82
C THR A 170 19.61 -15.08 -20.03
N ASN A 171 19.26 -15.80 -18.95
CA ASN A 171 18.62 -17.11 -19.05
C ASN A 171 17.23 -17.05 -19.69
N GLN A 172 16.46 -16.00 -19.38
CA GLN A 172 15.18 -15.77 -20.03
C GLN A 172 15.34 -15.41 -21.51
N ILE A 173 16.36 -14.63 -21.87
CA ILE A 173 16.69 -14.33 -23.27
C ILE A 173 17.07 -15.61 -24.02
N VAL A 174 17.94 -16.45 -23.45
CA VAL A 174 18.32 -17.74 -24.03
C VAL A 174 17.09 -18.65 -24.17
N GLY A 175 16.23 -18.71 -23.15
CA GLY A 175 14.97 -19.45 -23.19
C GLY A 175 14.03 -18.94 -24.29
N ALA A 176 13.92 -17.62 -24.45
CA ALA A 176 13.12 -16.99 -25.50
C ALA A 176 13.67 -17.29 -26.91
N TYR A 177 14.99 -17.22 -27.12
CA TYR A 177 15.61 -17.63 -28.38
C TYR A 177 15.45 -19.13 -28.65
N GLY A 178 15.52 -19.97 -27.62
CA GLY A 178 15.24 -21.40 -27.73
C GLY A 178 13.81 -21.68 -28.18
N LEU A 179 12.82 -21.03 -27.54
CA LEU A 179 11.41 -21.11 -27.93
C LEU A 179 11.18 -20.58 -29.35
N PHE A 180 11.76 -19.43 -29.69
CA PHE A 180 11.67 -18.85 -31.04
C PHE A 180 12.24 -19.81 -32.09
N THR A 181 13.41 -20.38 -31.83
CA THR A 181 14.06 -21.35 -32.74
C THR A 181 13.21 -22.61 -32.89
N LEU A 182 12.66 -23.14 -31.79
CA LEU A 182 11.76 -24.29 -31.81
C LEU A 182 10.51 -24.00 -32.67
N LEU A 183 9.89 -22.83 -32.50
CA LEU A 183 8.74 -22.42 -33.30
C LEU A 183 9.12 -22.24 -34.77
N ALA A 184 10.25 -21.61 -35.09
CA ALA A 184 10.73 -21.42 -36.45
C ALA A 184 11.00 -22.76 -37.16
N VAL A 185 11.64 -23.72 -36.47
CA VAL A 185 11.83 -25.08 -36.96
C VAL A 185 10.49 -25.78 -37.16
N GLY A 186 9.55 -25.65 -36.21
CA GLY A 186 8.20 -26.18 -36.34
C GLY A 186 7.46 -25.62 -37.57
N PHE A 187 7.52 -24.31 -37.79
CA PHE A 187 6.92 -23.66 -38.96
C PHE A 187 7.58 -24.06 -40.27
N TYR A 188 8.89 -24.32 -40.28
CA TYR A 188 9.60 -24.80 -41.46
C TYR A 188 9.26 -26.25 -41.80
N LEU A 189 9.21 -27.14 -40.80
CA LEU A 189 9.01 -28.58 -41.00
C LEU A 189 7.53 -28.97 -41.13
N ALA A 190 6.66 -28.39 -40.31
CA ALA A 190 5.24 -28.72 -40.23
C ALA A 190 4.40 -27.48 -39.86
N PRO A 191 4.20 -26.53 -40.80
CA PRO A 191 3.51 -25.27 -40.51
C PRO A 191 2.11 -25.48 -39.93
N LEU A 192 1.30 -26.34 -40.55
CA LEU A 192 -0.06 -26.61 -40.10
C LEU A 192 -0.08 -27.31 -38.72
N GLY A 193 0.76 -28.32 -38.54
CA GLY A 193 0.87 -29.04 -37.26
C GLY A 193 1.32 -28.13 -36.11
N THR A 194 2.25 -27.21 -36.39
CA THR A 194 2.72 -26.21 -35.42
C THR A 194 1.61 -25.24 -35.03
N MET A 195 0.83 -24.73 -36.00
CA MET A 195 -0.32 -23.87 -35.70
C MET A 195 -1.39 -24.60 -34.87
N ILE A 196 -1.69 -25.85 -35.20
CA ILE A 196 -2.64 -26.68 -34.44
C ILE A 196 -2.13 -26.88 -33.00
N ALA A 197 -0.83 -27.14 -32.81
CA ALA A 197 -0.24 -27.30 -31.48
C ALA A 197 -0.32 -26.01 -30.66
N ILE A 198 -0.01 -24.85 -31.25
CA ILE A 198 -0.17 -23.54 -30.60
C ILE A 198 -1.64 -23.31 -30.21
N ASN A 199 -2.58 -23.56 -31.13
CA ASN A 199 -4.01 -23.41 -30.87
C ASN A 199 -4.48 -24.33 -29.73
N CYS A 200 -4.00 -25.58 -29.70
CA CYS A 200 -4.26 -26.53 -28.63
C CYS A 200 -3.77 -25.99 -27.27
N LEU A 201 -2.53 -25.51 -27.21
CA LEU A 201 -1.95 -24.96 -25.97
C LEU A 201 -2.73 -23.74 -25.48
N VAL A 202 -3.10 -22.82 -26.37
CA VAL A 202 -3.89 -21.64 -26.02
C VAL A 202 -5.31 -22.03 -25.57
N THR A 203 -5.93 -22.99 -26.26
CA THR A 203 -7.27 -23.50 -25.89
C THR A 203 -7.25 -24.16 -24.52
N LEU A 204 -6.25 -24.98 -24.22
CA LEU A 204 -6.06 -25.59 -22.90
C LEU A 204 -5.76 -24.55 -21.82
N PHE A 205 -4.99 -23.51 -22.15
CA PHE A 205 -4.73 -22.39 -21.26
C PHE A 205 -6.02 -21.64 -20.90
N TYR A 206 -6.86 -21.29 -21.88
CA TYR A 206 -8.15 -20.65 -21.61
C TYR A 206 -9.07 -21.53 -20.79
N LEU A 207 -9.11 -22.83 -21.10
CA LEU A 207 -9.88 -23.83 -20.36
C LEU A 207 -9.45 -23.86 -18.87
N GLY A 208 -8.14 -23.95 -18.63
CA GLY A 208 -7.57 -23.90 -17.29
C GLY A 208 -7.82 -22.58 -16.57
N ASN A 209 -7.65 -21.45 -17.27
CA ASN A 209 -7.83 -20.11 -16.71
C ASN A 209 -9.29 -19.86 -16.27
N PHE A 210 -10.28 -20.19 -17.11
CA PHE A 210 -11.67 -20.02 -16.72
C PHE A 210 -12.06 -21.00 -15.61
N ALA A 211 -11.62 -22.27 -15.68
CA ALA A 211 -11.92 -23.27 -14.64
C ALA A 211 -11.33 -22.85 -13.29
N PHE A 212 -10.11 -22.32 -13.30
CA PHE A 212 -9.44 -21.77 -12.13
C PHE A 212 -10.24 -20.59 -11.53
N LYS A 213 -10.59 -19.58 -12.34
CA LYS A 213 -11.37 -18.43 -11.87
C LYS A 213 -12.76 -18.82 -11.36
N ALA A 214 -13.43 -19.78 -12.01
CA ALA A 214 -14.69 -20.35 -11.54
C ALA A 214 -14.52 -21.00 -10.16
N GLY A 215 -13.46 -21.79 -9.99
CA GLY A 215 -13.09 -22.39 -8.71
C GLY A 215 -12.84 -21.35 -7.64
N LEU A 216 -12.11 -20.26 -7.94
CA LEU A 216 -11.86 -19.17 -6.99
C LEU A 216 -13.16 -18.54 -6.49
N VAL A 217 -14.08 -18.20 -7.38
CA VAL A 217 -15.36 -17.59 -6.98
C VAL A 217 -16.18 -18.57 -6.14
N TRP A 218 -16.19 -19.85 -6.52
CA TRP A 218 -16.85 -20.90 -5.74
C TRP A 218 -16.28 -20.97 -4.33
N TYR A 219 -14.97 -21.17 -4.17
CA TYR A 219 -14.30 -21.28 -2.86
C TYR A 219 -14.36 -19.98 -2.04
N GLY A 220 -14.24 -18.82 -2.68
CA GLY A 220 -14.40 -17.51 -2.04
C GLY A 220 -15.84 -17.24 -1.60
N GLY A 221 -16.80 -17.94 -2.20
CA GLY A 221 -18.21 -18.00 -1.79
C GLY A 221 -18.42 -18.52 -0.36
N PHE A 222 -17.65 -19.53 0.06
CA PHE A 222 -17.97 -20.31 1.27
C PHE A 222 -17.45 -19.69 2.57
N GLY A 223 -18.33 -19.60 3.57
CA GLY A 223 -17.96 -19.39 4.99
C GLY A 223 -17.50 -17.98 5.37
N GLN A 224 -17.50 -17.02 4.44
CA GLN A 224 -17.11 -15.64 4.72
C GLN A 224 -17.99 -14.97 5.78
N SER A 225 -19.32 -15.13 5.71
CA SER A 225 -20.24 -14.45 6.61
C SER A 225 -20.01 -14.81 8.09
N ARG A 226 -19.64 -16.07 8.37
CA ARG A 226 -19.28 -16.51 9.73
C ARG A 226 -17.99 -15.84 10.19
N ARG A 227 -16.95 -15.86 9.36
CA ARG A 227 -15.65 -15.27 9.66
C ARG A 227 -15.75 -13.75 9.87
N ARG A 228 -16.52 -13.06 9.03
CA ARG A 228 -16.83 -11.63 9.18
C ARG A 228 -17.40 -11.33 10.55
N ARG A 229 -18.50 -11.99 10.92
CA ARG A 229 -19.17 -11.78 12.21
C ARG A 229 -18.22 -12.00 13.38
N THR A 230 -17.37 -13.03 13.32
CA THR A 230 -16.38 -13.28 14.37
C THR A 230 -15.35 -12.15 14.49
N ILE A 231 -14.80 -11.67 13.37
CA ILE A 231 -13.83 -10.56 13.39
C ILE A 231 -14.48 -9.27 13.89
N GLU A 232 -15.71 -8.97 13.47
CA GLU A 232 -16.46 -7.79 13.95
C GLU A 232 -16.69 -7.82 15.45
N VAL A 233 -17.07 -8.98 16.01
CA VAL A 233 -17.25 -9.15 17.46
C VAL A 233 -15.92 -8.98 18.19
N ASP A 234 -14.87 -9.67 17.74
CA ASP A 234 -13.55 -9.60 18.37
C ASP A 234 -12.98 -8.17 18.34
N ALA A 235 -13.15 -7.45 17.23
CA ALA A 235 -12.71 -6.05 17.06
C ALA A 235 -13.38 -5.08 18.06
N ARG A 236 -14.68 -5.28 18.34
CA ARG A 236 -15.43 -4.50 19.33
C ARG A 236 -15.01 -4.83 20.77
N LEU A 237 -14.58 -6.06 21.03
CA LEU A 237 -14.13 -6.50 22.35
C LEU A 237 -12.68 -6.10 22.67
N LEU A 238 -11.91 -5.63 21.68
CA LEU A 238 -10.56 -5.11 21.92
C LEU A 238 -10.61 -3.90 22.86
N ARG A 239 -9.85 -3.95 23.95
CA ARG A 239 -9.66 -2.80 24.83
C ARG A 239 -8.65 -1.85 24.19
N GLU A 240 -8.91 -0.54 24.30
CA GLU A 240 -8.04 0.50 23.75
C GLU A 240 -6.60 0.40 24.28
N ALA A 241 -6.45 0.06 25.56
CA ALA A 241 -5.16 -0.20 26.20
C ALA A 241 -4.32 -1.29 25.50
N ASP A 242 -4.97 -2.33 24.94
CA ASP A 242 -4.29 -3.48 24.35
C ASP A 242 -3.97 -3.29 22.85
N LEU A 243 -4.44 -2.20 22.23
CA LEU A 243 -4.18 -1.92 20.83
C LEU A 243 -2.70 -1.54 20.60
N PRO A 244 -2.03 -2.03 19.53
CA PRO A 244 -0.65 -1.66 19.23
C PRO A 244 -0.53 -0.22 18.69
N VAL A 245 0.69 0.28 18.56
CA VAL A 245 0.93 1.48 17.75
C VAL A 245 0.78 1.11 16.28
N TYR A 246 0.10 1.96 15.51
CA TYR A 246 -0.23 1.72 14.11
C TYR A 246 0.35 2.82 13.23
N THR A 247 1.27 2.48 12.33
CA THR A 247 1.79 3.43 11.35
C THR A 247 0.86 3.51 10.14
N ILE A 248 0.49 4.72 9.74
CA ILE A 248 -0.27 4.98 8.52
C ILE A 248 0.64 5.77 7.59
N LEU A 249 1.00 5.18 6.45
CA LEU A 249 1.72 5.89 5.40
C LEU A 249 0.71 6.48 4.42
N VAL A 250 0.82 7.78 4.17
CA VAL A 250 0.01 8.46 3.14
C VAL A 250 0.93 9.16 2.14
N PRO A 251 1.33 8.47 1.06
CA PRO A 251 2.07 9.09 -0.03
C PRO A 251 1.17 10.04 -0.82
N MET A 252 1.66 11.25 -1.05
CA MET A 252 0.96 12.28 -1.81
C MET A 252 1.91 13.01 -2.75
N PHE A 253 1.39 13.44 -3.90
CA PHE A 253 2.18 14.22 -4.83
C PHE A 253 1.29 15.17 -5.64
N ARG A 254 1.47 16.48 -5.44
CA ARG A 254 0.78 17.59 -6.13
C ARG A 254 -0.73 17.57 -5.96
N GLU A 255 -1.20 17.35 -4.74
CA GLU A 255 -2.62 17.23 -4.37
C GLU A 255 -2.94 17.99 -3.07
N PRO A 256 -2.60 19.29 -2.96
CA PRO A 256 -2.76 20.06 -1.73
C PRO A 256 -4.22 20.14 -1.24
N GLU A 257 -5.18 20.13 -2.17
CA GLU A 257 -6.61 20.27 -1.86
C GLU A 257 -7.20 19.07 -1.11
N VAL A 258 -6.57 17.90 -1.17
CA VAL A 258 -7.06 16.67 -0.55
C VAL A 258 -6.66 16.57 0.93
N LEU A 259 -5.60 17.28 1.33
CA LEU A 259 -5.04 17.24 2.69
C LEU A 259 -6.08 17.44 3.83
N PRO A 260 -7.00 18.42 3.78
CA PRO A 260 -8.00 18.60 4.85
C PRO A 260 -8.95 17.41 4.97
N ILE A 261 -9.39 16.87 3.81
CA ILE A 261 -10.29 15.71 3.73
C ILE A 261 -9.60 14.48 4.31
N LEU A 262 -8.35 14.24 3.89
CA LEU A 262 -7.52 13.16 4.39
C LEU A 262 -7.33 13.26 5.91
N ALA A 263 -6.92 14.42 6.42
CA ALA A 263 -6.70 14.62 7.85
C ALA A 263 -7.99 14.39 8.65
N HIS A 264 -9.15 14.82 8.13
CA HIS A 264 -10.44 14.54 8.75
C HIS A 264 -10.78 13.04 8.75
N ALA A 265 -10.59 12.35 7.64
CA ALA A 265 -10.85 10.91 7.53
C ALA A 265 -9.99 10.10 8.52
N LEU A 266 -8.70 10.43 8.63
CA LEU A 266 -7.78 9.75 9.55
C LEU A 266 -8.10 10.02 11.03
N ARG A 267 -8.60 11.22 11.38
CA ARG A 267 -9.09 11.52 12.73
C ARG A 267 -10.34 10.73 13.11
N ASN A 268 -11.14 10.35 12.12
CA ASN A 268 -12.41 9.63 12.33
C ASN A 268 -12.25 8.10 12.38
N LEU A 269 -11.03 7.58 12.22
CA LEU A 269 -10.76 6.17 12.47
C LEU A 269 -11.08 5.84 13.94
N ASP A 270 -11.80 4.73 14.16
CA ASP A 270 -12.06 4.17 15.49
C ASP A 270 -10.77 3.51 16.00
N TYR A 271 -9.85 4.36 16.45
CA TYR A 271 -8.58 3.96 17.03
C TYR A 271 -8.08 5.06 17.99
N PRO A 272 -7.39 4.71 19.09
CA PRO A 272 -6.77 5.70 19.96
C PRO A 272 -5.78 6.58 19.18
N LEU A 273 -6.07 7.88 19.05
CA LEU A 273 -5.26 8.80 18.25
C LEU A 273 -3.79 8.84 18.67
N ALA A 274 -3.50 8.69 19.97
CA ALA A 274 -2.13 8.67 20.50
C ALA A 274 -1.34 7.41 20.08
N LYS A 275 -2.02 6.39 19.55
CA LYS A 275 -1.43 5.17 19.00
C LYS A 275 -1.38 5.18 17.47
N LEU A 276 -1.81 6.27 16.82
CA LEU A 276 -1.63 6.46 15.40
C LEU A 276 -0.31 7.19 15.13
N ASP A 277 0.50 6.61 14.26
CA ASP A 277 1.75 7.16 13.77
C ASP A 277 1.56 7.52 12.28
N ILE A 278 1.02 8.71 12.00
CA ILE A 278 0.61 9.10 10.65
C ILE A 278 1.79 9.79 9.96
N LYS A 279 2.26 9.22 8.85
CA LYS A 279 3.31 9.78 8.02
C LYS A 279 2.70 10.34 6.74
N ILE A 280 2.73 11.66 6.61
CA ILE A 280 2.41 12.33 5.35
C ILE A 280 3.68 12.37 4.53
N VAL A 281 3.73 11.57 3.46
CA VAL A 281 4.95 11.35 2.69
C VAL A 281 4.90 12.20 1.42
N LEU A 282 5.76 13.21 1.38
CA LEU A 282 5.79 14.23 0.32
C LEU A 282 7.15 14.22 -0.37
N GLU A 283 7.16 14.30 -1.69
CA GLU A 283 8.39 14.55 -2.45
C GLU A 283 8.92 15.95 -2.12
N GLU A 284 10.22 16.10 -1.90
CA GLU A 284 10.81 17.40 -1.52
C GLU A 284 10.61 18.51 -2.57
N THR A 285 10.33 18.13 -3.82
CA THR A 285 10.06 19.05 -4.94
C THR A 285 8.62 19.57 -4.97
N ASP A 286 7.77 19.14 -4.04
CA ASP A 286 6.34 19.48 -3.97
C ASP A 286 6.08 20.56 -2.92
N ASP A 287 6.70 21.73 -3.11
CA ASP A 287 6.62 22.85 -2.17
C ASP A 287 5.17 23.26 -1.89
N GLU A 288 4.31 23.23 -2.92
CA GLU A 288 2.89 23.58 -2.81
C GLU A 288 2.16 22.69 -1.78
N THR A 289 2.32 21.37 -1.87
CA THR A 289 1.67 20.43 -0.94
C THR A 289 2.33 20.48 0.44
N ILE A 290 3.65 20.67 0.50
CA ILE A 290 4.38 20.82 1.78
C ILE A 290 3.90 22.06 2.54
N ASP A 291 3.74 23.19 1.87
CA ASP A 291 3.31 24.43 2.50
C ASP A 291 1.83 24.39 2.88
N ALA A 292 0.98 23.75 2.08
CA ALA A 292 -0.40 23.46 2.47
C ALA A 292 -0.48 22.59 3.73
N ALA A 293 0.34 21.53 3.84
CA ALA A 293 0.37 20.65 5.01
C ALA A 293 0.85 21.39 6.28
N LYS A 294 1.84 22.29 6.16
CA LYS A 294 2.28 23.16 7.26
C LYS A 294 1.19 24.15 7.68
N ALA A 295 0.53 24.78 6.71
CA ALA A 295 -0.50 25.79 6.95
C ALA A 295 -1.72 25.22 7.69
N LEU A 296 -2.00 23.92 7.51
CA LEU A 296 -3.10 23.25 8.22
C LEU A 296 -2.89 23.13 9.74
N GLY A 297 -1.66 23.31 10.24
CA GLY A 297 -1.38 23.25 11.68
C GLY A 297 -1.78 21.91 12.30
N LEU A 298 -1.49 20.80 11.60
CA LEU A 298 -1.88 19.45 12.00
C LEU A 298 -1.34 19.08 13.39
N GLU A 299 -2.07 18.20 14.07
CA GLU A 299 -1.70 17.70 15.39
C GLU A 299 -0.38 16.91 15.32
N GLY A 300 0.30 16.77 16.45
CA GLY A 300 1.61 16.13 16.54
C GLY A 300 1.63 14.62 16.23
N ILE A 301 0.49 14.01 15.91
CA ILE A 301 0.38 12.64 15.38
C ILE A 301 0.64 12.58 13.87
N PHE A 302 0.53 13.71 13.16
CA PHE A 302 0.88 13.86 11.75
C PHE A 302 2.33 14.30 11.62
N GLU A 303 3.14 13.48 10.96
CA GLU A 303 4.55 13.76 10.72
C GLU A 303 4.80 13.85 9.22
N ILE A 304 5.33 14.99 8.77
CA ILE A 304 5.71 15.18 7.38
C ILE A 304 7.08 14.53 7.16
N VAL A 305 7.12 13.56 6.25
CA VAL A 305 8.36 12.93 5.77
C VAL A 305 8.65 13.50 4.38
N ARG A 306 9.81 14.16 4.23
CA ARG A 306 10.23 14.74 2.96
C ARG A 306 11.17 13.76 2.25
N VAL A 307 10.71 13.23 1.13
CA VAL A 307 11.43 12.25 0.32
C VAL A 307 12.40 12.99 -0.61
N PRO A 308 13.70 12.69 -0.55
CA PRO A 308 14.69 13.32 -1.43
C PRO A 308 14.43 13.04 -2.91
N ALA A 309 14.75 14.00 -3.78
CA ALA A 309 14.61 13.83 -5.22
C ALA A 309 15.61 12.79 -5.74
N SER A 310 15.09 11.69 -6.27
CA SER A 310 15.89 10.60 -6.86
C SER A 310 15.02 9.73 -7.73
N MET A 311 15.64 9.05 -8.70
CA MET A 311 14.96 8.19 -9.67
C MET A 311 15.06 6.72 -9.26
N PRO A 312 14.00 5.91 -9.50
CA PRO A 312 12.71 6.31 -10.06
C PRO A 312 11.85 7.05 -9.02
N GLN A 313 11.16 8.11 -9.44
CA GLN A 313 10.23 8.85 -8.58
C GLN A 313 8.88 8.13 -8.55
N THR A 314 8.70 7.25 -7.56
CA THR A 314 7.55 6.33 -7.47
C THR A 314 7.01 6.22 -6.05
N LYS A 315 5.73 5.83 -5.93
CA LYS A 315 5.07 5.50 -4.65
C LYS A 315 5.89 4.50 -3.80
N PRO A 316 6.37 3.35 -4.33
CA PRO A 316 7.19 2.42 -3.55
C PRO A 316 8.44 3.05 -2.93
N LYS A 317 9.19 3.88 -3.67
CA LYS A 317 10.36 4.59 -3.15
C LYS A 317 9.97 5.48 -1.97
N ALA A 318 8.92 6.29 -2.12
CA ALA A 318 8.44 7.18 -1.07
C ALA A 318 8.04 6.40 0.20
N CYS A 319 7.30 5.30 0.03
CA CYS A 319 6.91 4.42 1.13
C CYS A 319 8.12 3.74 1.80
N ASN A 320 9.11 3.26 1.03
CA ASN A 320 10.34 2.67 1.56
C ASN A 320 11.13 3.68 2.40
N TYR A 321 11.24 4.93 1.94
CA TYR A 321 11.89 6.00 2.68
C TYR A 321 11.15 6.29 4.00
N ALA A 322 9.82 6.41 3.95
CA ALA A 322 9.00 6.66 5.13
C ALA A 322 8.99 5.51 6.15
N LEU A 323 9.15 4.26 5.69
CA LEU A 323 9.23 3.06 6.54
C LEU A 323 10.38 3.12 7.56
N LYS A 324 11.46 3.83 7.22
CA LYS A 324 12.62 4.04 8.11
C LYS A 324 12.26 4.88 9.35
N PHE A 325 11.17 5.64 9.29
CA PHE A 325 10.64 6.46 10.39
C PHE A 325 9.37 5.89 11.05
N ALA A 326 8.91 4.70 10.61
CA ALA A 326 7.73 4.04 11.14
C ALA A 326 7.97 3.48 12.55
N ARG A 327 7.05 3.78 13.48
CA ARG A 327 7.13 3.38 14.89
C ARG A 327 6.13 2.30 15.31
N GLY A 328 5.17 1.97 14.46
CA GLY A 328 4.14 0.99 14.77
C GLY A 328 4.65 -0.44 14.83
N ASP A 329 3.81 -1.32 15.39
CA ASP A 329 3.96 -2.78 15.21
C ASP A 329 3.32 -3.22 13.88
N LEU A 330 2.29 -2.47 13.47
CA LEU A 330 1.54 -2.65 12.23
C LEU A 330 1.63 -1.41 11.35
N LEU A 331 1.58 -1.61 10.04
CA LEU A 331 1.62 -0.53 9.04
C LEU A 331 0.55 -0.72 7.99
N VAL A 332 -0.09 0.37 7.58
CA VAL A 332 -0.97 0.43 6.41
C VAL A 332 -0.55 1.56 5.49
N ILE A 333 -0.76 1.38 4.19
CA ILE A 333 -0.72 2.45 3.21
C ILE A 333 -2.16 2.83 2.87
N PHE A 334 -2.45 4.14 2.90
CA PHE A 334 -3.64 4.74 2.30
C PHE A 334 -3.23 5.77 1.26
N ASP A 335 -3.89 5.77 0.12
CA ASP A 335 -3.80 6.87 -0.85
C ASP A 335 -4.57 8.09 -0.34
N ALA A 336 -4.28 9.28 -0.90
CA ALA A 336 -4.80 10.54 -0.38
C ALA A 336 -6.34 10.62 -0.41
N GLU A 337 -6.95 9.98 -1.41
CA GLU A 337 -8.40 9.92 -1.65
C GLU A 337 -9.12 8.77 -0.92
N ASP A 338 -8.38 7.90 -0.23
CA ASP A 338 -8.93 6.70 0.38
C ASP A 338 -9.87 7.00 1.52
N LYS A 339 -11.00 6.29 1.54
CA LYS A 339 -12.00 6.36 2.61
C LYS A 339 -12.17 4.98 3.25
N PRO A 340 -11.26 4.58 4.16
CA PRO A 340 -11.40 3.34 4.91
C PRO A 340 -12.62 3.38 5.84
N GLU A 341 -13.28 2.23 6.04
CA GLU A 341 -14.26 2.08 7.11
C GLU A 341 -13.64 2.46 8.48
N PRO A 342 -14.37 3.18 9.36
CA PRO A 342 -13.81 3.68 10.63
C PRO A 342 -13.18 2.60 11.52
N ASP A 343 -13.77 1.41 11.59
CA ASP A 343 -13.34 0.31 12.44
C ASP A 343 -12.30 -0.64 11.78
N GLN A 344 -11.80 -0.29 10.60
CA GLN A 344 -10.90 -1.14 9.80
C GLN A 344 -9.64 -1.53 10.58
N LEU A 345 -8.97 -0.59 11.25
CA LEU A 345 -7.75 -0.89 12.02
C LEU A 345 -8.01 -1.91 13.14
N ARG A 346 -9.13 -1.80 13.85
CA ARG A 346 -9.51 -2.75 14.92
C ARG A 346 -9.82 -4.13 14.34
N LYS A 347 -10.55 -4.20 13.22
CA LYS A 347 -10.82 -5.45 12.49
C LYS A 347 -9.52 -6.14 12.07
N VAL A 348 -8.53 -5.38 11.60
CA VAL A 348 -7.22 -5.90 11.21
C VAL A 348 -6.44 -6.43 12.41
N VAL A 349 -6.39 -5.69 13.53
CA VAL A 349 -5.74 -6.16 14.76
C VAL A 349 -6.38 -7.46 15.25
N ALA A 350 -7.71 -7.53 15.29
CA ALA A 350 -8.44 -8.75 15.64
C ALA A 350 -8.10 -9.89 14.69
N ALA A 351 -8.04 -9.62 13.38
CA ALA A 351 -7.71 -10.62 12.38
C ALA A 351 -6.27 -11.14 12.51
N PHE A 352 -5.27 -10.29 12.78
CA PHE A 352 -3.90 -10.75 13.05
C PHE A 352 -3.83 -11.64 14.28
N ARG A 353 -4.49 -11.26 15.38
CA ARG A 353 -4.54 -12.07 16.63
C ARG A 353 -5.14 -13.46 16.42
N ARG A 354 -6.06 -13.61 15.48
CA ARG A 354 -6.68 -14.90 15.12
C ARG A 354 -5.89 -15.70 14.08
N SER A 355 -4.89 -15.10 13.46
CA SER A 355 -4.18 -15.70 12.34
C SER A 355 -2.99 -16.51 12.80
N GLU A 356 -2.50 -17.38 11.93
CA GLU A 356 -1.25 -18.09 12.18
C GLU A 356 -0.09 -17.09 12.33
N PRO A 357 0.94 -17.38 13.13
CA PRO A 357 2.06 -16.47 13.38
C PRO A 357 2.74 -15.98 12.09
N ASN A 358 2.82 -16.82 11.05
CA ASN A 358 3.38 -16.50 9.74
C ASN A 358 2.43 -15.68 8.83
N THR A 359 1.31 -15.16 9.34
CA THR A 359 0.52 -14.18 8.58
C THR A 359 1.23 -12.83 8.61
N ALA A 360 1.69 -12.39 7.44
CA ALA A 360 2.48 -11.17 7.26
C ALA A 360 1.64 -9.96 6.87
N CYS A 361 0.60 -10.19 6.06
CA CYS A 361 -0.23 -9.14 5.51
C CYS A 361 -1.72 -9.49 5.62
N ILE A 362 -2.53 -8.48 5.90
CA ILE A 362 -3.98 -8.53 5.81
C ILE A 362 -4.43 -7.50 4.76
N GLN A 363 -5.06 -7.99 3.71
CA GLN A 363 -5.69 -7.18 2.66
C GLN A 363 -7.14 -6.87 3.03
N CYS A 364 -7.47 -5.59 3.10
CA CYS A 364 -8.87 -5.14 3.13
C CYS A 364 -9.43 -5.05 1.70
N ARG A 365 -10.75 -5.01 1.58
CA ARG A 365 -11.43 -4.90 0.28
C ARG A 365 -11.36 -3.47 -0.23
N LEU A 366 -11.27 -3.32 -1.53
CA LEU A 366 -11.35 -2.02 -2.19
C LEU A 366 -12.65 -1.96 -2.99
N ASN A 367 -13.29 -0.79 -3.02
CA ASN A 367 -14.38 -0.49 -3.93
C ASN A 367 -14.52 1.01 -4.14
N TYR A 368 -15.52 1.45 -4.90
CA TYR A 368 -15.62 2.85 -5.35
C TYR A 368 -16.84 3.55 -4.79
N TYR A 369 -16.67 4.80 -4.35
CA TYR A 369 -17.79 5.61 -3.87
C TYR A 369 -18.61 6.23 -5.01
N ASN A 370 -18.03 6.44 -6.20
CA ASN A 370 -18.69 7.01 -7.39
C ASN A 370 -19.21 5.94 -8.38
N ALA A 371 -19.60 4.77 -7.88
CA ALA A 371 -20.02 3.61 -8.70
C ALA A 371 -21.04 3.95 -9.79
N GLN A 372 -21.98 4.87 -9.52
CA GLN A 372 -23.10 5.20 -10.42
C GLN A 372 -22.83 6.36 -11.39
N GLU A 373 -21.64 6.96 -11.38
CA GLU A 373 -21.36 8.19 -12.12
C GLU A 373 -21.45 8.01 -13.64
N ASN A 374 -20.88 6.95 -14.20
CA ASN A 374 -21.01 6.62 -15.62
C ASN A 374 -20.86 5.12 -15.90
N TRP A 375 -20.85 4.71 -17.17
CA TRP A 375 -20.72 3.29 -17.52
C TRP A 375 -19.38 2.70 -17.04
N LEU A 376 -18.29 3.47 -17.16
CA LEU A 376 -16.95 3.02 -16.79
C LEU A 376 -16.81 2.82 -15.28
N THR A 377 -17.35 3.73 -14.46
CA THR A 377 -17.36 3.58 -13.00
C THR A 377 -18.14 2.35 -12.56
N ARG A 378 -19.26 2.04 -13.23
CA ARG A 378 -20.02 0.80 -12.98
C ARG A 378 -19.20 -0.45 -13.29
N MET A 379 -18.48 -0.46 -14.41
CA MET A 379 -17.62 -1.59 -14.79
C MET A 379 -16.50 -1.79 -13.77
N PHE A 380 -15.86 -0.72 -13.30
CA PHE A 380 -14.89 -0.76 -12.22
C PHE A 380 -15.44 -1.39 -10.94
N THR A 381 -16.59 -0.91 -10.48
CA THR A 381 -17.25 -1.39 -9.26
C THR A 381 -17.55 -2.88 -9.36
N LEU A 382 -18.03 -3.35 -10.51
CA LEU A 382 -18.28 -4.77 -10.75
C LEU A 382 -16.98 -5.60 -10.77
N ASP A 383 -15.93 -5.09 -11.43
CA ASP A 383 -14.62 -5.74 -11.51
C ASP A 383 -13.97 -5.86 -10.11
N TYR A 384 -14.00 -4.79 -9.31
CA TYR A 384 -13.50 -4.79 -7.94
C TYR A 384 -14.33 -5.67 -7.00
N ALA A 385 -15.65 -5.67 -7.12
CA ALA A 385 -16.50 -6.58 -6.35
C ALA A 385 -16.17 -8.06 -6.67
N LEU A 386 -15.98 -8.39 -7.95
CA LEU A 386 -15.58 -9.73 -8.37
C LEU A 386 -14.18 -10.09 -7.82
N TRP A 387 -13.24 -9.15 -7.90
CA TRP A 387 -11.86 -9.33 -7.45
C TRP A 387 -11.75 -9.49 -5.93
N PHE A 388 -12.15 -8.47 -5.16
CA PHE A 388 -11.94 -8.39 -3.71
C PHE A 388 -12.95 -9.22 -2.90
N ASP A 389 -14.20 -9.36 -3.36
CA ASP A 389 -15.21 -10.06 -2.57
C ASP A 389 -15.26 -11.57 -2.86
N LEU A 390 -14.86 -11.98 -4.07
CA LEU A 390 -14.98 -13.37 -4.53
C LEU A 390 -13.62 -14.00 -4.84
N MET A 391 -12.79 -13.40 -5.69
CA MET A 391 -11.55 -14.06 -6.17
C MET A 391 -10.45 -14.10 -5.11
N LEU A 392 -10.08 -12.99 -4.47
CA LEU A 392 -8.99 -12.98 -3.47
C LEU A 392 -9.27 -13.90 -2.26
N PRO A 393 -10.51 -13.96 -1.71
CA PRO A 393 -10.84 -14.92 -0.68
C PRO A 393 -10.76 -16.37 -1.15
N GLY A 394 -10.99 -16.62 -2.44
CA GLY A 394 -10.75 -17.92 -3.08
C GLY A 394 -9.27 -18.28 -3.08
N LEU A 395 -8.39 -17.34 -3.43
CA LEU A 395 -6.93 -17.53 -3.38
C LEU A 395 -6.45 -17.81 -1.95
N GLU A 396 -6.94 -17.04 -0.96
CA GLU A 396 -6.62 -17.26 0.46
C GLU A 396 -6.99 -18.68 0.89
N ARG A 397 -8.19 -19.13 0.51
CA ARG A 397 -8.69 -20.46 0.91
C ARG A 397 -7.94 -21.62 0.24
N LEU A 398 -7.45 -21.41 -0.98
CA LEU A 398 -6.62 -22.39 -1.68
C LEU A 398 -5.16 -22.37 -1.22
N GLY A 399 -4.76 -21.38 -0.39
CA GLY A 399 -3.37 -21.24 0.07
C GLY A 399 -2.38 -20.93 -1.06
N VAL A 400 -2.85 -20.28 -2.12
CA VAL A 400 -2.03 -19.87 -3.27
C VAL A 400 -1.64 -18.39 -3.15
N PRO A 401 -0.60 -17.93 -3.89
CA PRO A 401 -0.17 -16.54 -3.81
C PRO A 401 -1.30 -15.55 -4.10
N ILE A 402 -1.37 -14.50 -3.30
CA ILE A 402 -2.32 -13.39 -3.45
C ILE A 402 -1.52 -12.17 -3.93
N PRO A 403 -1.78 -11.63 -5.13
CA PRO A 403 -1.33 -10.28 -5.43
C PRO A 403 -2.10 -9.30 -4.54
N LEU A 404 -1.38 -8.47 -3.80
CA LEU A 404 -2.00 -7.42 -2.98
C LEU A 404 -2.65 -6.38 -3.90
N GLY A 405 -3.66 -5.67 -3.36
CA GLY A 405 -4.21 -4.48 -4.01
C GLY A 405 -3.34 -3.24 -3.73
N GLY A 406 -3.61 -2.12 -4.38
CA GLY A 406 -2.74 -0.93 -4.30
C GLY A 406 -2.77 -0.18 -2.96
N THR A 407 -3.78 -0.43 -2.14
CA THR A 407 -3.98 0.22 -0.83
C THR A 407 -4.67 -0.72 0.16
N SER A 408 -4.76 -0.27 1.42
CA SER A 408 -5.33 -1.02 2.55
C SER A 408 -4.70 -2.40 2.73
N ASN A 409 -3.40 -2.46 2.47
CA ASN A 409 -2.55 -3.58 2.82
C ASN A 409 -1.99 -3.32 4.22
N HIS A 410 -2.31 -4.19 5.15
CA HIS A 410 -1.89 -4.05 6.54
C HIS A 410 -0.79 -5.06 6.84
N PHE A 411 0.41 -4.58 7.14
CA PHE A 411 1.61 -5.38 7.33
C PHE A 411 2.03 -5.45 8.79
N LYS A 412 2.64 -6.57 9.18
CA LYS A 412 3.59 -6.58 10.31
C LYS A 412 4.87 -5.89 9.84
N ILE A 413 5.28 -4.82 10.52
CA ILE A 413 6.41 -4.01 10.07
C ILE A 413 7.70 -4.83 10.01
N ASP A 414 7.95 -5.70 10.98
CA ASP A 414 9.18 -6.51 11.01
C ASP A 414 9.29 -7.43 9.79
N VAL A 415 8.18 -8.03 9.37
CA VAL A 415 8.14 -8.88 8.17
C VAL A 415 8.33 -8.04 6.91
N LEU A 416 7.72 -6.86 6.85
CA LEU A 416 7.90 -5.95 5.72
C LEU A 416 9.37 -5.51 5.56
N ARG A 417 10.06 -5.23 6.68
CA ARG A 417 11.49 -4.90 6.71
C ARG A 417 12.35 -6.10 6.29
N GLU A 418 12.06 -7.30 6.78
CA GLU A 418 12.74 -8.54 6.37
C GLU A 418 12.64 -8.78 4.85
N LEU A 419 11.53 -8.41 4.24
CA LEU A 419 11.29 -8.55 2.81
C LEU A 419 11.89 -7.41 1.97
N HIS A 420 12.60 -6.47 2.59
CA HIS A 420 13.10 -5.24 1.95
C HIS A 420 11.99 -4.43 1.28
N ALA A 421 10.81 -4.40 1.91
CA ALA A 421 9.67 -3.59 1.56
C ALA A 421 9.23 -3.71 0.08
N TRP A 422 8.90 -2.60 -0.58
CA TRP A 422 8.36 -2.58 -1.95
C TRP A 422 9.48 -2.40 -2.99
N ASP A 423 9.35 -3.03 -4.15
CA ASP A 423 10.33 -2.89 -5.24
C ASP A 423 10.09 -1.59 -6.03
N PRO A 424 11.02 -0.60 -5.99
CA PRO A 424 10.82 0.69 -6.65
C PRO A 424 10.77 0.62 -8.18
N PHE A 425 11.24 -0.48 -8.76
CA PHE A 425 11.30 -0.72 -10.20
C PHE A 425 10.07 -1.47 -10.75
N ASN A 426 9.17 -1.94 -9.88
CA ASN A 426 7.93 -2.60 -10.29
C ASN A 426 6.76 -1.62 -10.19
N VAL A 427 6.00 -1.43 -11.28
CA VAL A 427 4.86 -0.50 -11.28
C VAL A 427 3.56 -1.07 -10.66
N THR A 428 3.62 -2.34 -10.24
CA THR A 428 2.68 -3.04 -9.35
C THR A 428 3.47 -3.72 -8.23
N GLU A 429 4.11 -2.90 -7.41
CA GLU A 429 4.95 -3.27 -6.29
C GLU A 429 4.19 -4.09 -5.22
N ASP A 430 2.90 -3.86 -5.12
CA ASP A 430 1.93 -4.51 -4.24
C ASP A 430 1.73 -5.98 -4.61
N ALA A 431 1.41 -6.24 -5.88
CA ALA A 431 1.25 -7.56 -6.43
C ALA A 431 2.55 -8.37 -6.30
N ASP A 432 3.69 -7.74 -6.60
CA ASP A 432 5.01 -8.32 -6.42
C ASP A 432 5.30 -8.73 -4.96
N LEU A 433 5.08 -7.81 -4.01
CA LEU A 433 5.29 -8.07 -2.59
C LEU A 433 4.45 -9.25 -2.09
N GLY A 434 3.21 -9.39 -2.56
CA GLY A 434 2.36 -10.55 -2.23
C GLY A 434 2.94 -11.89 -2.69
N ILE A 435 3.61 -11.91 -3.86
CA ILE A 435 4.30 -13.11 -4.35
C ILE A 435 5.58 -13.36 -3.53
N ARG A 436 6.37 -12.33 -3.23
CA ARG A 436 7.58 -12.45 -2.41
C ARG A 436 7.28 -12.99 -1.01
N MET A 437 6.22 -12.50 -0.36
CA MET A 437 5.72 -13.03 0.91
C MET A 437 5.46 -14.53 0.83
N THR A 438 4.71 -14.95 -0.19
CA THR A 438 4.36 -16.37 -0.35
C THR A 438 5.60 -17.24 -0.58
N GLN A 439 6.57 -16.77 -1.38
CA GLN A 439 7.84 -17.49 -1.59
C GLN A 439 8.70 -17.62 -0.33
N LYS A 440 8.59 -16.68 0.61
CA LYS A 440 9.26 -16.72 1.92
C LYS A 440 8.46 -17.49 2.98
N GLY A 441 7.34 -18.12 2.61
CA GLY A 441 6.52 -18.93 3.52
C GLY A 441 5.53 -18.13 4.39
N TYR A 442 5.42 -16.83 4.13
CA TYR A 442 4.43 -15.97 4.78
C TYR A 442 3.06 -16.11 4.12
N ARG A 443 2.00 -15.86 4.91
CA ARG A 443 0.61 -15.87 4.44
C ARG A 443 0.04 -14.46 4.34
N VAL A 444 -0.78 -14.27 3.31
CA VAL A 444 -1.64 -13.11 3.13
C VAL A 444 -3.08 -13.53 3.43
N ARG A 445 -3.81 -12.72 4.18
CA ARG A 445 -5.24 -12.95 4.47
C ARG A 445 -6.10 -11.82 3.95
N VAL A 446 -7.36 -12.11 3.65
CA VAL A 446 -8.35 -11.10 3.24
C VAL A 446 -9.40 -10.94 4.33
N ILE A 447 -9.80 -9.70 4.61
CA ILE A 447 -10.89 -9.41 5.56
C ILE A 447 -12.01 -8.60 4.92
N ASP A 448 -13.20 -8.67 5.53
CA ASP A 448 -14.37 -7.90 5.11
C ASP A 448 -14.39 -6.54 5.82
N SER A 449 -13.54 -5.64 5.34
CA SER A 449 -13.62 -4.21 5.59
C SER A 449 -13.28 -3.50 4.30
N THR A 450 -14.06 -2.49 3.93
CA THR A 450 -13.90 -1.78 2.65
C THR A 450 -13.17 -0.47 2.84
N THR A 451 -12.24 -0.17 1.94
CA THR A 451 -11.79 1.19 1.65
C THR A 451 -12.41 1.64 0.34
N PHE A 452 -13.02 2.83 0.35
CA PHE A 452 -13.64 3.41 -0.82
C PHE A 452 -12.69 4.40 -1.52
N GLU A 453 -12.53 4.21 -2.83
CA GLU A 453 -11.68 4.99 -3.72
C GLU A 453 -12.51 5.75 -4.78
N GLU A 454 -11.85 6.64 -5.52
CA GLU A 454 -12.41 7.23 -6.74
C GLU A 454 -12.22 6.32 -7.95
N ALA A 455 -13.31 5.88 -8.59
CA ALA A 455 -13.21 5.22 -9.89
C ALA A 455 -12.90 6.24 -10.98
N ASN A 456 -12.03 5.86 -11.91
CA ASN A 456 -11.77 6.67 -13.10
C ASN A 456 -13.04 6.85 -13.94
N CYS A 457 -13.50 8.09 -14.07
CA CYS A 457 -14.66 8.43 -14.89
C CYS A 457 -14.29 8.75 -16.35
N ASN A 458 -13.00 8.84 -16.70
CA ASN A 458 -12.50 9.15 -18.04
C ASN A 458 -11.77 7.95 -18.68
N THR A 459 -12.15 7.56 -19.90
CA THR A 459 -11.56 6.41 -20.61
C THR A 459 -10.07 6.56 -20.89
N GLY A 460 -9.59 7.77 -21.22
CA GLY A 460 -8.17 8.01 -21.44
C GLY A 460 -7.35 7.78 -20.18
N ASN A 461 -7.77 8.38 -19.06
CA ASN A 461 -7.14 8.19 -17.75
C ASN A 461 -7.20 6.71 -17.30
N TRP A 462 -8.32 6.03 -17.59
CA TRP A 462 -8.47 4.61 -17.33
C TRP A 462 -7.48 3.74 -18.09
N ILE A 463 -7.30 3.97 -19.40
CA ILE A 463 -6.35 3.21 -20.22
C ILE A 463 -4.93 3.38 -19.66
N ARG A 464 -4.56 4.59 -19.19
CA ARG A 464 -3.27 4.83 -18.50
C ARG A 464 -3.13 4.01 -17.22
N GLN A 465 -4.15 4.03 -16.37
CA GLN A 465 -4.14 3.26 -15.14
C GLN A 465 -4.00 1.76 -15.42
N ARG A 466 -4.82 1.25 -16.35
CA ARG A 466 -4.89 -0.18 -16.64
C ARG A 466 -3.67 -0.70 -17.40
N SER A 467 -3.07 0.13 -18.27
CA SER A 467 -1.81 -0.23 -18.93
C SER A 467 -0.67 -0.33 -17.92
N ARG A 468 -0.63 0.54 -16.91
CA ARG A 468 0.33 0.44 -15.79
C ARG A 468 0.18 -0.89 -15.04
N TRP A 469 -1.05 -1.28 -14.69
CA TRP A 469 -1.25 -2.51 -13.90
C TRP A 469 -0.90 -3.77 -14.69
N ILE A 470 -1.30 -3.84 -15.96
CA ILE A 470 -0.96 -4.99 -16.81
C ILE A 470 0.55 -5.04 -17.08
N LYS A 471 1.21 -3.90 -17.29
CA LYS A 471 2.67 -3.82 -17.39
C LYS A 471 3.34 -4.35 -16.12
N GLY A 472 2.87 -3.92 -14.95
CA GLY A 472 3.39 -4.41 -13.67
C GLY A 472 3.19 -5.91 -13.50
N TYR A 473 2.05 -6.46 -13.91
CA TYR A 473 1.83 -7.92 -13.93
C TYR A 473 2.83 -8.64 -14.84
N MET A 474 3.19 -8.06 -15.99
CA MET A 474 4.25 -8.59 -16.85
C MET A 474 5.62 -8.52 -16.16
N GLN A 475 5.94 -7.41 -15.47
CA GLN A 475 7.19 -7.30 -14.69
C GLN A 475 7.24 -8.36 -13.58
N THR A 476 6.20 -8.46 -12.76
CA THR A 476 6.06 -9.46 -11.69
C THR A 476 6.16 -10.88 -12.26
N PHE A 477 5.52 -11.15 -13.40
CA PHE A 477 5.63 -12.45 -14.06
C PHE A 477 7.07 -12.75 -14.50
N LEU A 478 7.76 -11.78 -15.11
CA LEU A 478 9.15 -11.93 -15.52
C LEU A 478 10.09 -12.11 -14.33
N VAL A 479 9.93 -11.34 -13.23
CA VAL A 479 10.75 -11.45 -12.02
C VAL A 479 10.66 -12.86 -11.43
N HIS A 480 9.45 -13.33 -11.13
CA HIS A 480 9.26 -14.58 -10.40
C HIS A 480 9.45 -15.85 -11.25
N THR A 481 9.50 -15.71 -12.58
CA THR A 481 9.80 -16.83 -13.50
C THR A 481 11.27 -16.94 -13.89
N ARG A 482 12.16 -16.07 -13.38
CA ARG A 482 13.62 -16.18 -13.59
C ARG A 482 14.18 -17.52 -13.12
N ARG A 483 13.63 -18.03 -12.01
CA ARG A 483 14.07 -19.27 -11.35
C ARG A 483 12.87 -20.23 -11.22
N PRO A 484 12.40 -20.84 -12.31
CA PRO A 484 11.15 -21.61 -12.31
C PRO A 484 11.18 -22.80 -11.33
N LEU A 485 12.33 -23.47 -11.20
CA LEU A 485 12.49 -24.56 -10.23
C LEU A 485 12.43 -24.08 -8.78
N HIS A 486 12.95 -22.88 -8.49
CA HIS A 486 12.83 -22.27 -7.16
C HIS A 486 11.37 -21.93 -6.88
N LEU A 487 10.70 -21.28 -7.83
CA LEU A 487 9.28 -20.93 -7.71
C LEU A 487 8.41 -22.16 -7.40
N ILE A 488 8.57 -23.25 -8.15
CA ILE A 488 7.81 -24.50 -7.91
C ILE A 488 8.06 -25.04 -6.50
N ARG A 489 9.31 -24.97 -6.00
CA ARG A 489 9.65 -25.45 -4.66
C ARG A 489 9.13 -24.53 -3.56
N SER A 490 9.11 -23.22 -3.78
CA SER A 490 8.74 -22.24 -2.75
C SER A 490 7.24 -22.09 -2.56
N ILE A 491 6.45 -22.14 -3.64
CA ILE A 491 4.97 -21.96 -3.57
C ILE A 491 4.18 -23.22 -3.94
N GLY A 492 4.86 -24.30 -4.34
CA GLY A 492 4.23 -25.56 -4.73
C GLY A 492 3.51 -25.52 -6.08
N PRO A 493 3.09 -26.68 -6.64
CA PRO A 493 2.44 -26.74 -7.95
C PRO A 493 1.11 -25.98 -8.02
N LEU A 494 0.30 -26.05 -6.95
CA LEU A 494 -0.96 -25.32 -6.88
C LEU A 494 -0.73 -23.80 -6.79
N GLY A 495 0.29 -23.38 -6.04
CA GLY A 495 0.69 -21.97 -5.99
C GLY A 495 1.17 -21.46 -7.35
N VAL A 496 1.96 -22.25 -8.08
CA VAL A 496 2.38 -21.91 -9.46
C VAL A 496 1.18 -21.84 -10.39
N ALA A 497 0.23 -22.78 -10.31
CA ALA A 497 -0.99 -22.71 -11.09
C ALA A 497 -1.78 -21.43 -10.77
N GLY A 498 -1.90 -21.08 -9.49
CA GLY A 498 -2.54 -19.83 -9.06
C GLY A 498 -1.83 -18.59 -9.60
N PHE A 499 -0.50 -18.54 -9.52
CA PHE A 499 0.31 -17.46 -10.06
C PHE A 499 0.14 -17.32 -11.58
N VAL A 500 0.24 -18.43 -12.31
CA VAL A 500 0.13 -18.46 -13.78
C VAL A 500 -1.28 -18.11 -14.25
N PHE A 501 -2.33 -18.65 -13.66
CA PHE A 501 -3.70 -18.36 -14.09
C PHE A 501 -4.22 -17.02 -13.59
N PHE A 502 -3.77 -16.54 -12.44
CA PHE A 502 -4.27 -15.27 -11.90
C PHE A 502 -3.52 -14.05 -12.49
N ILE A 503 -2.19 -14.02 -12.36
CA ILE A 503 -1.36 -12.93 -12.89
C ILE A 503 -1.12 -13.14 -14.39
N GLY A 504 -0.59 -14.32 -14.77
CA GLY A 504 -0.34 -14.65 -16.17
C GLY A 504 -1.60 -14.69 -17.02
N GLY A 505 -2.70 -15.26 -16.50
CA GLY A 505 -4.02 -15.31 -17.13
C GLY A 505 -4.55 -13.93 -17.49
N THR A 506 -4.41 -12.96 -16.60
CA THR A 506 -4.89 -11.60 -16.81
C THR A 506 -4.11 -10.89 -17.92
N MET A 507 -2.78 -10.95 -17.91
CA MET A 507 -1.96 -10.33 -18.96
C MET A 507 -2.11 -11.03 -20.32
N LEU A 508 -2.08 -12.37 -20.34
CA LEU A 508 -2.12 -13.15 -21.59
C LEU A 508 -3.49 -13.07 -22.25
N SER A 509 -4.58 -13.10 -21.46
CA SER A 509 -5.92 -12.96 -22.02
C SER A 509 -6.11 -11.59 -22.68
N GLY A 510 -5.59 -10.51 -22.09
CA GLY A 510 -5.66 -9.17 -22.68
C GLY A 510 -4.92 -9.05 -24.03
N LEU A 511 -3.85 -9.82 -24.22
CA LEU A 511 -3.10 -9.85 -25.49
C LEU A 511 -3.73 -10.79 -26.52
N LEU A 512 -4.18 -11.96 -26.10
CA LEU A 512 -4.67 -13.02 -26.98
C LEU A 512 -6.12 -12.80 -27.43
N ASN A 513 -6.98 -12.25 -26.57
CA ASN A 513 -8.41 -12.09 -26.86
C ASN A 513 -8.70 -11.39 -28.20
N PRO A 514 -8.08 -10.24 -28.54
CA PRO A 514 -8.32 -9.58 -29.83
C PRO A 514 -8.00 -10.46 -31.03
N ILE A 515 -6.95 -11.29 -30.94
CA ILE A 515 -6.54 -12.18 -32.04
C ILE A 515 -7.65 -13.22 -32.30
N PHE A 516 -8.14 -13.88 -31.26
CA PHE A 516 -9.20 -14.88 -31.39
C PHE A 516 -10.55 -14.26 -31.79
N TRP A 517 -10.87 -13.06 -31.29
CA TRP A 517 -12.07 -12.35 -31.70
C TRP A 517 -12.02 -11.94 -33.17
N LEU A 518 -10.85 -11.53 -33.68
CA LEU A 518 -10.67 -11.21 -35.11
C LEU A 518 -10.76 -12.45 -35.98
N ILE A 519 -10.20 -13.59 -35.55
CA ILE A 519 -10.35 -14.87 -36.27
C ILE A 519 -11.84 -15.27 -36.31
N PHE A 520 -12.53 -15.19 -35.18
CA PHE A 520 -13.96 -15.53 -35.10
C PHE A 520 -14.82 -14.58 -35.94
N ALA A 521 -14.59 -13.27 -35.87
CA ALA A 521 -15.29 -12.28 -36.68
C ALA A 521 -15.00 -12.45 -38.18
N GLY A 522 -13.75 -12.74 -38.55
CA GLY A 522 -13.36 -13.05 -39.92
C GLY A 522 -14.12 -14.27 -40.45
N TRP A 523 -14.17 -15.36 -39.68
CA TRP A 523 -14.98 -16.54 -40.00
C TRP A 523 -16.47 -16.20 -40.10
N LEU A 524 -17.02 -15.48 -39.13
CA LEU A 524 -18.44 -15.13 -39.08
C LEU A 524 -18.90 -14.25 -40.26
N LEU A 525 -18.04 -13.34 -40.73
CA LEU A 525 -18.38 -12.40 -41.81
C LEU A 525 -18.12 -12.96 -43.21
N SER A 526 -17.16 -13.88 -43.35
CA SER A 526 -16.74 -14.41 -44.66
C SER A 526 -17.15 -15.86 -44.92
N GLU A 527 -17.59 -16.59 -43.88
CA GLU A 527 -17.82 -18.04 -43.89
C GLU A 527 -16.64 -18.82 -44.50
N THR A 528 -15.43 -18.28 -44.37
CA THR A 528 -14.23 -18.88 -44.98
C THR A 528 -13.89 -20.21 -44.32
N THR A 529 -13.57 -21.20 -45.13
CA THR A 529 -13.01 -22.49 -44.69
C THR A 529 -11.50 -22.43 -44.44
N GLY A 530 -10.88 -21.26 -44.64
CA GLY A 530 -9.43 -21.07 -44.48
C GLY A 530 -8.92 -21.33 -43.05
N PHE A 531 -9.80 -21.25 -42.05
CA PHE A 531 -9.47 -21.54 -40.66
C PHE A 531 -9.74 -22.98 -40.24
N ASP A 532 -10.50 -23.78 -41.02
CA ASP A 532 -10.94 -25.12 -40.62
C ASP A 532 -9.76 -26.04 -40.29
N ALA A 533 -8.67 -25.91 -41.06
CA ALA A 533 -7.45 -26.68 -40.83
C ALA A 533 -6.79 -26.37 -39.47
N LEU A 534 -6.99 -25.18 -38.91
CA LEU A 534 -6.47 -24.78 -37.60
C LEU A 534 -7.31 -25.29 -36.43
N PHE A 535 -8.57 -25.68 -36.70
CA PHE A 535 -9.53 -26.13 -35.70
C PHE A 535 -10.01 -27.56 -36.01
N PRO A 536 -9.17 -28.60 -35.81
CA PRO A 536 -9.64 -29.98 -35.74
C PRO A 536 -10.82 -30.10 -34.78
N GLN A 537 -11.77 -31.00 -35.07
CA GLN A 537 -13.07 -31.09 -34.38
C GLN A 537 -12.98 -30.98 -32.85
N THR A 538 -12.04 -31.69 -32.22
CA THR A 538 -11.84 -31.64 -30.76
C THR A 538 -11.42 -30.25 -30.28
N ILE A 539 -10.45 -29.61 -30.95
CA ILE A 539 -9.98 -28.27 -30.60
C ILE A 539 -11.09 -27.25 -30.86
N LEU A 540 -11.83 -27.39 -31.96
CA LEU A 540 -12.98 -26.54 -32.26
C LEU A 540 -14.01 -26.58 -31.12
N TYR A 541 -14.37 -27.77 -30.63
CA TYR A 541 -15.34 -27.88 -29.54
C TYR A 541 -14.85 -27.24 -28.25
N PHE A 542 -13.59 -27.42 -27.88
CA PHE A 542 -13.03 -26.75 -26.70
C PHE A 542 -12.89 -25.23 -26.90
N ALA A 543 -12.52 -24.77 -28.09
CA ALA A 543 -12.46 -23.35 -28.43
C ALA A 543 -13.86 -22.70 -28.37
N LEU A 544 -14.88 -23.37 -28.90
CA LEU A 544 -16.27 -22.94 -28.81
C LEU A 544 -16.78 -22.97 -27.37
N LEU A 545 -16.40 -23.97 -26.57
CA LEU A 545 -16.71 -24.01 -25.14
C LEU A 545 -16.10 -22.80 -24.41
N ASN A 546 -14.83 -22.50 -24.64
CA ASN A 546 -14.17 -21.33 -24.08
C ASN A 546 -14.84 -20.03 -24.53
N LEU A 547 -15.17 -19.92 -25.82
CA LEU A 547 -15.80 -18.74 -26.41
C LEU A 547 -17.21 -18.50 -25.85
N LEU A 548 -18.04 -19.54 -25.75
CA LEU A 548 -19.44 -19.40 -25.36
C LEU A 548 -19.60 -19.55 -23.84
N ALA A 549 -19.23 -20.71 -23.29
CA ALA A 549 -19.41 -21.00 -21.87
C ALA A 549 -18.42 -20.23 -20.99
N GLY A 550 -17.16 -20.08 -21.42
CA GLY A 550 -16.17 -19.31 -20.68
C GLY A 550 -16.55 -17.83 -20.55
N ASN A 551 -16.83 -17.16 -21.68
CA ASN A 551 -17.28 -15.76 -21.65
C ASN A 551 -18.66 -15.61 -20.97
N GLY A 552 -19.61 -16.51 -21.23
CA GLY A 552 -20.91 -16.51 -20.58
C GLY A 552 -20.81 -16.64 -19.06
N LEU A 553 -19.90 -17.48 -18.58
CA LEU A 553 -19.60 -17.60 -17.15
C LEU A 553 -19.01 -16.29 -16.60
N PHE A 554 -18.05 -15.66 -17.26
CA PHE A 554 -17.49 -14.38 -16.76
C PHE A 554 -18.53 -13.26 -16.73
N ILE A 555 -19.43 -13.19 -17.72
CA ILE A 555 -20.58 -12.29 -17.68
C ILE A 555 -21.43 -12.59 -16.44
N TYR A 556 -21.80 -13.85 -16.23
CA TYR A 556 -22.58 -14.28 -15.07
C TYR A 556 -21.90 -13.98 -13.73
N LEU A 557 -20.59 -14.23 -13.61
CA LEU A 557 -19.82 -13.92 -12.40
C LEU A 557 -19.79 -12.42 -12.13
N THR A 558 -19.67 -11.60 -13.19
CA THR A 558 -19.75 -10.14 -13.08
C THR A 558 -21.14 -9.69 -12.63
N MET A 559 -22.21 -10.34 -13.10
CA MET A 559 -23.58 -10.06 -12.67
C MET A 559 -23.82 -10.44 -11.19
N ILE A 560 -23.13 -11.47 -10.67
CA ILE A 560 -23.25 -11.91 -9.27
C ILE A 560 -22.41 -11.06 -8.31
N ALA A 561 -21.28 -10.52 -8.76
CA ALA A 561 -20.38 -9.73 -7.95
C ALA A 561 -21.06 -8.69 -7.02
N PRO A 562 -22.05 -7.88 -7.47
CA PRO A 562 -22.67 -6.87 -6.63
C PRO A 562 -23.63 -7.42 -5.56
N PHE A 563 -24.08 -8.67 -5.66
CA PHE A 563 -25.10 -9.22 -4.75
C PHE A 563 -24.67 -9.20 -3.29
N ARG A 564 -23.39 -9.42 -3.00
CA ARG A 564 -22.87 -9.40 -1.62
C ARG A 564 -22.92 -8.03 -0.97
N ARG A 565 -22.87 -6.99 -1.79
CA ARG A 565 -22.92 -5.59 -1.35
C ARG A 565 -24.33 -5.01 -1.41
N GLY A 566 -25.30 -5.75 -1.94
CA GLY A 566 -26.67 -5.29 -2.12
C GLY A 566 -26.86 -4.32 -3.30
N TRP A 567 -25.87 -4.18 -4.18
CA TRP A 567 -25.88 -3.25 -5.32
C TRP A 567 -26.54 -3.87 -6.57
N LEU A 568 -27.74 -4.43 -6.39
CA LEU A 568 -28.43 -5.23 -7.41
C LEU A 568 -28.71 -4.44 -8.69
N GLU A 569 -28.80 -3.11 -8.61
CA GLU A 569 -28.95 -2.21 -9.73
C GLU A 569 -27.76 -2.24 -10.71
N LEU A 570 -26.58 -2.68 -10.26
CA LEU A 570 -25.40 -2.83 -11.11
C LEU A 570 -25.39 -4.15 -11.89
N ALA A 571 -26.14 -5.17 -11.45
CA ALA A 571 -26.10 -6.51 -12.04
C ALA A 571 -26.42 -6.52 -13.55
N PRO A 572 -27.43 -5.79 -14.08
CA PRO A 572 -27.71 -5.77 -15.52
C PRO A 572 -26.54 -5.27 -16.38
N TYR A 573 -25.71 -4.37 -15.84
CA TYR A 573 -24.54 -3.85 -16.54
C TYR A 573 -23.47 -4.92 -16.77
N GLY A 574 -23.47 -6.01 -16.00
CA GLY A 574 -22.56 -7.15 -16.18
C GLY A 574 -22.61 -7.75 -17.60
N ILE A 575 -23.73 -7.64 -18.31
CA ILE A 575 -23.84 -8.07 -19.72
C ILE A 575 -22.91 -7.26 -20.63
N THR A 576 -22.68 -5.98 -20.31
CA THR A 576 -21.87 -5.06 -21.11
C THR A 576 -20.36 -5.19 -20.87
N VAL A 577 -19.92 -6.08 -19.96
CA VAL A 577 -18.51 -6.29 -19.60
C VAL A 577 -17.64 -6.69 -20.79
N VAL A 578 -18.23 -7.27 -21.85
CA VAL A 578 -17.53 -7.59 -23.10
C VAL A 578 -16.84 -6.38 -23.72
N TRP A 579 -17.46 -5.19 -23.64
CA TRP A 579 -16.87 -3.94 -24.13
C TRP A 579 -15.76 -3.44 -23.20
N TYR A 580 -15.88 -3.71 -21.91
CA TYR A 580 -14.81 -3.43 -20.94
C TYR A 580 -13.57 -4.28 -21.24
N TRP A 581 -13.73 -5.54 -21.66
CA TRP A 581 -12.59 -6.39 -22.06
C TRP A 581 -11.85 -5.90 -23.31
N VAL A 582 -12.55 -5.23 -24.25
CA VAL A 582 -11.90 -4.56 -25.39
C VAL A 582 -10.96 -3.46 -24.88
N LEU A 583 -11.43 -2.62 -23.94
CA LEU A 583 -10.60 -1.59 -23.32
C LEU A 583 -9.40 -2.22 -22.58
N THR A 584 -9.61 -3.32 -21.85
CA THR A 584 -8.54 -4.06 -21.16
C THR A 584 -7.49 -4.57 -22.14
N SER A 585 -7.91 -5.00 -23.33
CA SER A 585 -6.99 -5.46 -24.37
C SER A 585 -6.16 -4.30 -24.94
N ILE A 586 -6.78 -3.14 -25.20
CA ILE A 586 -6.05 -1.92 -25.62
C ILE A 586 -5.00 -1.54 -24.56
N ALA A 587 -5.39 -1.57 -23.28
CA ALA A 587 -4.48 -1.31 -22.17
C ALA A 587 -3.35 -2.35 -22.09
N ALA A 588 -3.61 -3.63 -22.38
CA ALA A 588 -2.61 -4.70 -22.38
C ALA A 588 -1.54 -4.48 -23.45
N TYR A 589 -1.93 -4.17 -24.68
CA TYR A 589 -0.98 -3.87 -25.77
C TYR A 589 -0.16 -2.60 -25.49
N LYS A 590 -0.80 -1.56 -24.94
CA LYS A 590 -0.10 -0.36 -24.50
C LYS A 590 0.91 -0.67 -23.37
N GLY A 591 0.51 -1.48 -22.40
CA GLY A 591 1.36 -1.92 -21.29
C GLY A 591 2.57 -2.74 -21.79
N LEU A 592 2.36 -3.65 -22.75
CA LEU A 592 3.43 -4.41 -23.39
C LEU A 592 4.42 -3.50 -24.13
N TRP A 593 3.91 -2.53 -24.90
CA TRP A 593 4.75 -1.52 -25.56
C TRP A 593 5.59 -0.73 -24.54
N GLN A 594 4.96 -0.26 -23.47
CA GLN A 594 5.65 0.46 -22.39
C GLN A 594 6.67 -0.40 -21.66
N LEU A 595 6.43 -1.71 -21.48
CA LEU A 595 7.41 -2.62 -20.88
C LEU A 595 8.72 -2.64 -21.68
N ILE A 596 8.63 -2.58 -23.01
CA ILE A 596 9.78 -2.63 -23.91
C ILE A 596 10.48 -1.27 -23.98
N VAL A 597 9.72 -0.17 -24.09
CA VAL A 597 10.28 1.17 -24.35
C VAL A 597 10.62 1.93 -23.07
N ASN A 598 9.82 1.78 -22.01
CA ASN A 598 10.00 2.50 -20.76
C ASN A 598 9.46 1.69 -19.55
N PRO A 599 10.16 0.62 -19.14
CA PRO A 599 9.67 -0.37 -18.18
C PRO A 599 9.31 0.25 -16.82
N PHE A 600 10.13 1.19 -16.34
CA PHE A 600 9.98 1.80 -15.01
C PHE A 600 9.09 3.04 -14.99
N TYR A 601 8.51 3.43 -16.13
CA TYR A 601 7.67 4.62 -16.20
C TYR A 601 6.40 4.47 -15.36
N TRP A 602 6.23 5.37 -14.40
CA TRP A 602 5.01 5.47 -13.62
C TRP A 602 4.02 6.41 -14.31
N GLU A 603 3.03 5.84 -15.00
CA GLU A 603 2.00 6.63 -15.67
C GLU A 603 0.96 7.13 -14.64
N LYS A 604 1.18 8.33 -14.10
CA LYS A 604 0.30 8.94 -13.09
C LYS A 604 -1.11 9.15 -13.64
N THR A 605 -2.11 8.80 -12.84
CA THR A 605 -3.52 9.10 -13.07
C THR A 605 -3.91 10.41 -12.41
N GLN A 606 -4.84 11.14 -13.02
CA GLN A 606 -5.47 12.29 -12.40
C GLN A 606 -6.62 11.81 -11.48
N HIS A 607 -6.64 12.27 -10.23
CA HIS A 607 -7.74 12.07 -9.27
C HIS A 607 -8.55 13.37 -9.12
N GLY A 608 -9.71 13.32 -8.47
CA GLY A 608 -10.58 14.48 -8.29
C GLY A 608 -11.35 14.90 -9.54
N ILE A 609 -11.53 13.98 -10.50
CA ILE A 609 -12.30 14.25 -11.73
C ILE A 609 -13.80 13.98 -11.48
N SER A 610 -14.12 13.16 -10.47
CA SER A 610 -15.48 12.84 -10.08
C SER A 610 -16.24 14.07 -9.59
N LYS A 611 -17.50 14.15 -9.98
CA LYS A 611 -18.44 15.15 -9.43
C LYS A 611 -18.62 15.01 -7.92
N PHE A 612 -18.44 13.80 -7.37
CA PHE A 612 -18.55 13.57 -5.93
C PHE A 612 -17.42 14.27 -5.15
N THR A 613 -16.18 14.12 -5.63
CA THR A 613 -15.01 14.75 -5.02
C THR A 613 -15.11 16.28 -5.07
N ALA A 614 -15.59 16.84 -6.18
CA ALA A 614 -15.83 18.28 -6.31
C ALA A 614 -16.83 18.80 -5.25
N ASN A 615 -17.95 18.10 -5.05
CA ASN A 615 -18.95 18.47 -4.05
C ASN A 615 -18.43 18.39 -2.61
N GLU A 616 -17.64 17.36 -2.29
CA GLU A 616 -17.03 17.23 -0.96
C GLU A 616 -15.98 18.32 -0.70
N LEU A 617 -15.17 18.68 -1.70
CA LEU A 617 -14.23 19.79 -1.60
C LEU A 617 -14.95 21.12 -1.33
N GLU A 618 -16.08 21.38 -2.00
CA GLU A 618 -16.92 22.56 -1.73
C GLU A 618 -17.47 22.54 -0.30
N GLN A 619 -17.96 21.39 0.17
CA GLN A 619 -18.45 21.24 1.54
C GLN A 619 -17.36 21.46 2.58
N ALA A 620 -16.18 20.85 2.40
CA ALA A 620 -15.04 21.01 3.30
C ALA A 620 -14.59 22.47 3.39
N LYS A 621 -14.48 23.17 2.24
CA LYS A 621 -14.15 24.60 2.19
C LYS A 621 -15.20 25.46 2.88
N SER A 622 -16.49 25.10 2.78
CA SER A 622 -17.57 25.82 3.45
C SER A 622 -17.59 25.61 4.97
N ALA A 623 -17.24 24.42 5.46
CA ALA A 623 -17.21 24.09 6.88
C ALA A 623 -16.03 24.73 7.63
N ASP A 624 -14.89 24.92 6.96
CA ASP A 624 -13.75 25.67 7.53
C ASP A 624 -13.99 27.19 7.58
N GLY A 625 -14.99 27.71 6.86
CA GLY A 625 -15.43 29.12 6.93
C GLY A 625 -16.15 29.51 8.23
N GLU A 626 -16.52 28.54 9.08
CA GLU A 626 -17.20 28.78 10.37
C GLU A 626 -16.25 28.75 11.59
N LYS A 627 -14.92 28.69 11.40
CA LYS A 627 -13.98 28.87 12.51
C LYS A 627 -13.87 30.36 12.88
N PRO A 628 -14.01 30.74 14.16
CA PRO A 628 -13.81 32.12 14.58
C PRO A 628 -12.36 32.53 14.35
N GLU A 629 -12.17 33.70 13.73
CA GLU A 629 -10.90 34.41 13.59
C GLU A 629 -10.21 34.57 14.97
N ALA A 630 -9.37 33.62 15.35
CA ALA A 630 -8.42 33.79 16.43
C ALA A 630 -7.30 32.74 16.31
N VAL A 631 -6.29 33.05 15.51
CA VAL A 631 -4.85 33.11 15.83
C VAL A 631 -4.11 33.20 14.50
N ALA A 632 -4.16 34.38 13.88
CA ALA A 632 -3.23 34.79 12.85
C ALA A 632 -2.26 35.80 13.48
N VAL A 633 -1.27 35.30 14.25
CA VAL A 633 -0.10 36.10 14.62
C VAL A 633 1.15 35.21 14.64
N ALA A 634 2.03 35.49 13.67
CA ALA A 634 3.47 35.22 13.61
C ALA A 634 3.94 33.75 13.63
N VAL A 635 4.07 33.16 12.43
CA VAL A 635 5.10 32.15 12.14
C VAL A 635 6.01 32.75 11.07
N ALA A 636 7.07 33.41 11.54
CA ALA A 636 8.26 33.74 10.77
C ALA A 636 9.46 33.47 11.69
N ALA A 637 9.95 32.24 11.66
CA ALA A 637 11.29 31.76 12.03
C ALA A 637 11.24 30.23 12.03
#